data_AF-A0A7C1BGK0-F1
#
_entry.id   AF-A0A7C1BGK0-F1
#
_cell.length_a   1.000
_cell.length_b   1.000
_cell.length_c   1.000
_cell.angle_alpha   90.00
_cell.angle_beta   90.00
_cell.angle_gamma   90.00
#
_symmetry.space_group_name_H-M   'P 1'
#
loop_
_entity.id
_entity.type
_entity.pdbx_description
1 polymer ?
#
loop_
_entity_poly.entity_id
_entity_poly.type
_entity_poly.pdbx_seq_one_letter_code
_entity_poly.pdbx_strand_id
1 'polypeptide(L)'
;MSEPKMKKPFVGAGILATLALFTLASAMAGQYTVDTKADWERWSYPGGGVVEITPDGWVEVKSVEKNINACLDASTYTYVWRDGRKYTGGIRGAKLRSNPSDAPNVIDGDTTTFWAPDPEDPLEKWVIEIDLGRLVSATKIRLIFAADRQPFPEFKIYTSEGIEKYVGTRLKLLDYELVWQTVRPNTQHIFELELDPGTDLHGDPLVGKYLQYVKIFFTRKVADAGLAEVEVITLGNNIALGTFDRGGWIRSGSPTPPTSNIFDGLAWTHWMCSLYGDDWLPRGSWFLWDLGCAFWVDTIRMTCKYRKIVNCDTFFEGFRMYISDGTPALRSPAPQWRVDGRDVRWERIADVNSKLVLPPLLNHDITLSPPRRVRYIFLHHFYGTGYYATRGNQGAMLFEMQLFGQGMIPGVTLTSPLIDVGKTVNLTSVSWDADTPPGTRIEVRTKTGERVREITRYYDKMGNEMTEEMWKKRPPSLRGPVVTDTVAVAKYWSPWSPPYLRSGERFLSPSPRRYLQLEVELLSQNPEAVPSLNSITLSFSPPAIGTIYSEVTPQRVPQAGIPQTFCLTLRMPEMGTIHWYNRWNKEVSQTQWDRLSEYQRGKVVQKIRRFYDQEGNEITEEEWLELVPELRGESEVVEQEITGFNRVLVETPSLARKVELRIGGEKTEPEEVEARDDSLLVTLPRFLFTEEDSVEIQFECIPFLNSTVFEAFVSGLAGSWQRVDPDPAVKSATTVALPALAEEERLISNLKIEPRTITPDGDGVNDIMNVRFTVVKVSKPRQVSVKIYSLGGDLVRTVYSQAGTTGNYSGI
;
A
#
# COMPACT_ATOMS: atom_id res chain seq x y z
N MET A 1 19.00 22.47 -78.58
CA MET A 1 17.68 21.88 -78.90
C MET A 1 17.18 21.26 -77.61
N SER A 2 16.37 22.03 -76.87
CA SER A 2 14.90 21.87 -76.79
C SER A 2 14.51 20.89 -75.67
N GLU A 3 14.38 21.47 -74.47
CA GLU A 3 13.35 21.16 -73.46
C GLU A 3 11.92 21.16 -74.08
N PRO A 4 10.80 20.79 -73.40
CA PRO A 4 10.56 20.69 -71.93
C PRO A 4 9.58 19.56 -71.47
N LYS A 5 9.29 19.51 -70.15
CA LYS A 5 7.96 19.32 -69.47
C LYS A 5 8.10 18.38 -68.24
N MET A 6 7.66 18.68 -67.01
CA MET A 6 6.80 19.71 -66.38
C MET A 6 7.21 19.83 -64.88
N LYS A 7 7.57 21.03 -64.36
CA LYS A 7 6.77 21.98 -63.53
C LYS A 7 6.21 21.38 -62.22
N LYS A 8 6.74 21.63 -60.99
CA LYS A 8 6.88 22.87 -60.15
C LYS A 8 5.55 23.65 -59.96
N PRO A 9 5.27 24.16 -58.73
CA PRO A 9 5.77 25.50 -58.42
C PRO A 9 6.31 25.71 -57.00
N PHE A 10 7.23 26.66 -56.95
CA PHE A 10 7.72 27.39 -55.79
C PHE A 10 6.87 28.67 -55.68
N VAL A 11 6.32 28.99 -54.51
CA VAL A 11 5.96 30.35 -54.05
C VAL A 11 5.82 30.23 -52.52
N GLY A 12 6.34 31.07 -51.64
CA GLY A 12 7.06 32.32 -51.76
C GLY A 12 7.35 32.80 -50.34
N ALA A 13 8.40 33.61 -50.20
CA ALA A 13 8.70 34.31 -48.97
C ALA A 13 7.56 35.28 -48.63
N GLY A 14 7.09 35.22 -47.39
CA GLY A 14 6.11 36.12 -46.80
C GLY A 14 6.42 36.29 -45.32
N ILE A 15 7.22 37.30 -45.02
CA ILE A 15 7.41 37.86 -43.68
C ILE A 15 6.06 38.38 -43.20
N LEU A 16 5.54 37.79 -42.12
CA LEU A 16 4.51 38.40 -41.28
C LEU A 16 4.88 38.09 -39.83
N ALA A 17 5.62 39.04 -39.27
CA ALA A 17 5.77 39.21 -37.85
C ALA A 17 4.38 39.44 -37.25
N THR A 18 3.98 38.55 -36.33
CA THR A 18 2.93 38.86 -35.36
C THR A 18 3.38 38.29 -34.03
N LEU A 19 3.62 39.22 -33.10
CA LEU A 19 3.98 39.01 -31.70
C LEU A 19 3.20 37.86 -31.06
N ALA A 20 3.91 36.85 -30.58
CA ALA A 20 3.59 36.22 -29.32
C ALA A 20 4.76 36.53 -28.37
N LEU A 21 4.61 37.64 -27.63
CA LEU A 21 5.29 37.78 -26.35
C LEU A 21 4.82 36.60 -25.48
N PHE A 22 5.62 35.55 -25.40
CA PHE A 22 5.66 34.72 -24.22
C PHE A 22 6.94 35.05 -23.48
N THR A 23 6.71 35.78 -22.40
CA THR A 23 7.60 36.08 -21.28
C THR A 23 8.57 34.92 -21.01
N LEU A 24 9.86 35.24 -21.05
CA LEU A 24 10.91 34.47 -20.39
C LEU A 24 10.60 34.43 -18.89
N ALA A 25 10.02 33.33 -18.43
CA ALA A 25 10.06 32.90 -17.04
C ALA A 25 10.04 31.36 -17.02
N SER A 26 10.79 30.77 -16.07
CA SER A 26 10.94 29.33 -15.79
C SER A 26 11.99 28.56 -16.60
N ALA A 27 13.25 28.71 -16.20
CA ALA A 27 14.28 27.66 -16.34
C ALA A 27 14.68 27.05 -14.96
N MET A 28 13.81 27.17 -13.95
CA MET A 28 14.14 26.77 -12.57
C MET A 28 13.37 25.54 -12.07
N ALA A 29 12.26 25.14 -12.70
CA ALA A 29 11.46 23.98 -12.25
C ALA A 29 12.03 22.66 -12.81
N GLY A 30 12.16 21.65 -11.97
CA GLY A 30 12.58 20.30 -12.32
C GLY A 30 11.52 19.26 -12.00
N GLN A 31 11.66 18.08 -12.58
CA GLN A 31 10.78 16.93 -12.33
C GLN A 31 11.59 15.69 -11.98
N TYR A 32 11.05 14.87 -11.09
CA TYR A 32 11.49 13.51 -10.85
C TYR A 32 10.34 12.57 -11.18
N THR A 33 10.54 11.71 -12.18
CA THR A 33 9.50 10.82 -12.71
C THR A 33 9.88 9.37 -12.49
N VAL A 34 8.90 8.57 -12.05
CA VAL A 34 8.93 7.12 -11.99
C VAL A 34 7.94 6.64 -13.04
N ASP A 35 8.42 6.11 -14.16
CA ASP A 35 7.59 5.67 -15.30
C ASP A 35 8.14 4.45 -16.06
N THR A 36 9.31 3.93 -15.67
CA THR A 36 9.88 2.73 -16.30
C THR A 36 9.79 1.52 -15.39
N LYS A 37 9.81 0.32 -16.01
CA LYS A 37 9.92 -0.95 -15.28
C LYS A 37 11.11 -0.95 -14.30
N ALA A 38 12.26 -0.42 -14.73
CA ALA A 38 13.46 -0.38 -13.90
C ALA A 38 13.33 0.57 -12.70
N ASP A 39 12.47 1.59 -12.77
CA ASP A 39 12.18 2.47 -11.64
C ASP A 39 11.24 1.77 -10.66
N TRP A 40 10.16 1.15 -11.16
CA TRP A 40 9.19 0.42 -10.34
C TRP A 40 9.82 -0.78 -9.63
N GLU A 41 10.72 -1.53 -10.28
CA GLU A 41 11.41 -2.68 -9.68
C GLU A 41 12.30 -2.30 -8.47
N ARG A 42 12.59 -1.01 -8.25
CA ARG A 42 13.28 -0.52 -7.04
C ARG A 42 12.35 -0.30 -5.86
N TRP A 43 11.03 -0.23 -6.10
CA TRP A 43 10.03 -0.07 -5.06
C TRP A 43 9.80 -1.38 -4.31
N SER A 44 9.35 -1.26 -3.08
CA SER A 44 8.87 -2.39 -2.30
C SER A 44 7.37 -2.55 -2.51
N TYR A 45 6.93 -3.75 -2.89
CA TYR A 45 5.53 -4.11 -3.10
C TYR A 45 5.33 -5.61 -2.85
N PRO A 46 4.08 -6.08 -2.61
CA PRO A 46 3.81 -7.51 -2.42
C PRO A 46 4.26 -8.31 -3.65
N GLY A 47 5.26 -9.18 -3.46
CA GLY A 47 5.73 -10.12 -4.47
C GLY A 47 4.79 -11.30 -4.68
N GLY A 48 5.33 -12.46 -5.06
CA GLY A 48 4.52 -13.69 -5.22
C GLY A 48 3.46 -13.61 -6.32
N GLY A 49 3.68 -12.77 -7.34
CA GLY A 49 2.80 -12.61 -8.50
C GLY A 49 1.55 -11.74 -8.25
N VAL A 50 1.48 -11.01 -7.14
CA VAL A 50 0.35 -10.10 -6.85
C VAL A 50 0.42 -8.81 -7.65
N VAL A 51 1.61 -8.20 -7.71
CA VAL A 51 1.88 -7.04 -8.55
C VAL A 51 2.74 -7.49 -9.73
N GLU A 52 2.36 -7.09 -10.95
CA GLU A 52 3.15 -7.27 -12.16
C GLU A 52 3.54 -5.91 -12.72
N ILE A 53 4.81 -5.78 -13.10
CA ILE A 53 5.31 -4.61 -13.82
C ILE A 53 5.47 -4.98 -15.28
N THR A 54 4.62 -4.41 -16.13
CA THR A 54 4.59 -4.70 -17.56
C THR A 54 5.86 -4.17 -18.25
N PRO A 55 6.23 -4.71 -19.43
CA PRO A 55 7.39 -4.24 -20.17
C PRO A 55 7.35 -2.74 -20.55
N ASP A 56 6.15 -2.17 -20.69
CA ASP A 56 5.91 -0.76 -21.00
C ASP A 56 5.80 0.14 -19.77
N GLY A 57 6.00 -0.39 -18.55
CA GLY A 57 6.15 0.41 -17.33
C GLY A 57 4.89 0.56 -16.48
N TRP A 58 3.81 -0.17 -16.78
CA TRP A 58 2.61 -0.18 -15.94
C TRP A 58 2.77 -1.08 -14.73
N VAL A 59 2.27 -0.60 -13.60
CA VAL A 59 2.03 -1.36 -12.38
C VAL A 59 0.61 -1.91 -12.43
N GLU A 60 0.48 -3.23 -12.55
CA GLU A 60 -0.79 -3.95 -12.58
C GLU A 60 -0.91 -4.90 -11.39
N VAL A 61 -2.16 -5.20 -11.00
CA VAL A 61 -2.46 -6.10 -9.89
C VAL A 61 -3.21 -7.30 -10.43
N LYS A 62 -2.73 -8.50 -10.13
CA LYS A 62 -3.36 -9.75 -10.60
C LYS A 62 -4.65 -10.09 -9.85
N SER A 63 -5.50 -10.86 -10.50
CA SER A 63 -6.68 -11.48 -9.90
C SER A 63 -6.35 -12.84 -9.27
N VAL A 64 -7.19 -13.25 -8.32
CA VAL A 64 -7.27 -14.64 -7.84
C VAL A 64 -8.36 -15.36 -8.63
N GLU A 65 -8.06 -16.54 -9.16
CA GLU A 65 -8.97 -17.30 -10.00
C GLU A 65 -9.50 -18.57 -9.31
N LYS A 66 -10.66 -19.01 -9.78
CA LYS A 66 -11.29 -20.29 -9.42
C LYS A 66 -11.36 -21.22 -10.62
N ASN A 67 -11.51 -22.52 -10.37
CA ASN A 67 -11.66 -23.54 -11.40
C ASN A 67 -10.46 -23.58 -12.37
N ILE A 68 -9.25 -23.46 -11.84
CA ILE A 68 -8.02 -23.39 -12.63
C ILE A 68 -7.51 -24.79 -13.00
N ASN A 69 -6.81 -24.91 -14.13
CA ASN A 69 -6.03 -26.08 -14.48
C ASN A 69 -4.63 -26.01 -13.81
N ALA A 70 -4.41 -26.84 -12.79
CA ALA A 70 -3.15 -26.86 -12.02
C ALA A 70 -1.95 -27.47 -12.76
N CYS A 71 -2.17 -28.06 -13.94
CA CYS A 71 -1.08 -28.56 -14.78
C CYS A 71 -0.25 -27.42 -15.40
N LEU A 72 -0.90 -26.33 -15.80
CA LEU A 72 -0.28 -25.24 -16.57
C LEU A 72 0.85 -24.53 -15.80
N ASP A 73 0.71 -24.41 -14.49
CA ASP A 73 1.67 -23.72 -13.64
C ASP A 73 2.52 -24.68 -12.79
N ALA A 74 2.38 -26.00 -12.97
CA ALA A 74 3.05 -27.02 -12.16
C ALA A 74 4.57 -26.83 -12.11
N SER A 75 5.21 -26.46 -13.23
CA SER A 75 6.65 -26.25 -13.33
C SER A 75 7.16 -24.99 -12.63
N THR A 76 6.26 -24.08 -12.21
CA THR A 76 6.64 -22.88 -11.44
C THR A 76 6.89 -23.20 -9.96
N TYR A 77 6.38 -24.33 -9.49
CA TYR A 77 6.50 -24.74 -8.09
C TYR A 77 7.72 -25.62 -7.86
N THR A 78 8.39 -25.36 -6.74
CA THR A 78 9.50 -26.18 -6.26
C THR A 78 9.34 -26.49 -4.79
N TYR A 79 9.72 -27.70 -4.40
CA TYR A 79 9.63 -28.16 -3.01
C TYR A 79 10.85 -28.99 -2.65
N VAL A 80 11.12 -29.12 -1.35
CA VAL A 80 12.15 -30.03 -0.84
C VAL A 80 11.48 -31.34 -0.43
N TRP A 81 11.89 -32.44 -1.06
CA TRP A 81 11.38 -33.75 -0.71
C TRP A 81 12.05 -34.30 0.55
N ARG A 82 11.52 -35.39 1.08
CA ARG A 82 12.00 -36.07 2.30
C ARG A 82 13.44 -36.58 2.21
N ASP A 83 14.02 -36.66 1.01
CA ASP A 83 15.43 -37.00 0.80
C ASP A 83 16.37 -35.77 0.89
N GLY A 84 15.81 -34.59 1.17
CA GLY A 84 16.53 -33.32 1.28
C GLY A 84 16.83 -32.66 -0.07
N ARG A 85 16.41 -33.25 -1.21
CA ARG A 85 16.64 -32.68 -2.54
C ARG A 85 15.48 -31.78 -2.95
N LYS A 86 15.80 -30.76 -3.73
CA LYS A 86 14.83 -29.86 -4.35
C LYS A 86 14.28 -30.50 -5.63
N TYR A 87 12.97 -30.49 -5.77
CA TYR A 87 12.24 -30.95 -6.95
C TYR A 87 11.40 -29.81 -7.52
N THR A 88 11.03 -29.94 -8.79
CA THR A 88 10.20 -29.01 -9.55
C THR A 88 9.04 -29.80 -10.14
N GLY A 89 7.84 -29.24 -10.11
CA GLY A 89 6.68 -29.87 -10.75
C GLY A 89 6.82 -29.99 -12.27
N GLY A 90 5.84 -30.62 -12.91
CA GLY A 90 5.81 -30.99 -14.31
C GLY A 90 5.86 -32.50 -14.53
N ILE A 91 6.39 -32.94 -15.67
CA ILE A 91 6.42 -34.37 -16.02
C ILE A 91 7.50 -35.11 -15.21
N ARG A 92 7.05 -36.10 -14.44
CA ARG A 92 7.89 -36.90 -13.56
C ARG A 92 8.38 -38.17 -14.26
N GLY A 93 9.69 -38.37 -14.25
CA GLY A 93 10.30 -39.62 -14.72
C GLY A 93 10.21 -39.86 -16.23
N ALA A 94 9.94 -38.83 -17.03
CA ALA A 94 9.74 -38.91 -18.49
C ALA A 94 10.81 -39.75 -19.19
N LYS A 95 12.10 -39.57 -18.84
CA LYS A 95 13.24 -40.28 -19.45
C LYS A 95 13.17 -41.82 -19.34
N LEU A 96 12.32 -42.36 -18.47
CA LEU A 96 12.09 -43.79 -18.28
C LEU A 96 10.78 -44.27 -18.94
N ARG A 97 10.16 -43.44 -19.78
CA ARG A 97 8.87 -43.64 -20.45
C ARG A 97 9.04 -43.54 -21.97
N SER A 98 7.98 -43.89 -22.68
CA SER A 98 7.96 -43.77 -24.14
C SER A 98 7.91 -42.32 -24.59
N ASN A 99 8.64 -41.98 -25.65
CA ASN A 99 8.73 -40.64 -26.26
C ASN A 99 8.83 -39.48 -25.23
N PRO A 100 9.93 -39.43 -24.45
CA PRO A 100 10.10 -38.46 -23.38
C PRO A 100 10.20 -36.99 -23.84
N SER A 101 10.54 -36.74 -25.11
CA SER A 101 10.63 -35.39 -25.68
C SER A 101 9.28 -34.69 -25.75
N ASP A 102 8.22 -35.48 -26.00
CA ASP A 102 6.88 -34.96 -26.28
C ASP A 102 6.03 -34.93 -25.01
N ALA A 103 6.49 -35.57 -23.93
CA ALA A 103 5.75 -35.66 -22.68
C ALA A 103 5.39 -34.29 -22.07
N PRO A 104 6.23 -33.22 -22.15
CA PRO A 104 5.84 -31.89 -21.68
C PRO A 104 4.63 -31.29 -22.40
N ASN A 105 4.33 -31.73 -23.63
CA ASN A 105 3.19 -31.23 -24.40
C ASN A 105 1.85 -31.55 -23.74
N VAL A 106 1.78 -32.52 -22.83
CA VAL A 106 0.51 -32.94 -22.20
C VAL A 106 0.03 -32.00 -21.10
N ILE A 107 0.74 -30.91 -20.83
CA ILE A 107 0.44 -29.92 -19.79
C ILE A 107 0.80 -28.49 -20.23
N ASP A 108 0.98 -28.24 -21.53
CA ASP A 108 1.46 -26.96 -22.06
C ASP A 108 0.32 -25.96 -22.38
N GLY A 109 -0.92 -26.43 -22.35
CA GLY A 109 -2.14 -25.69 -22.64
C GLY A 109 -2.48 -25.60 -24.13
N ASP A 110 -1.72 -26.26 -25.01
CA ASP A 110 -1.91 -26.26 -26.45
C ASP A 110 -2.44 -27.60 -26.95
N THR A 111 -3.75 -27.66 -27.21
CA THR A 111 -4.39 -28.88 -27.72
C THR A 111 -3.94 -29.32 -29.12
N THR A 112 -3.07 -28.56 -29.79
CA THR A 112 -2.49 -28.91 -31.09
C THR A 112 -1.16 -29.64 -30.99
N THR A 113 -0.49 -29.58 -29.84
CA THR A 113 0.66 -30.43 -29.51
C THR A 113 0.16 -31.69 -28.81
N PHE A 114 0.99 -32.75 -28.76
CA PHE A 114 0.63 -33.99 -28.06
C PHE A 114 1.85 -34.82 -27.72
N TRP A 115 1.67 -35.73 -26.76
CA TRP A 115 2.51 -36.89 -26.56
C TRP A 115 1.92 -38.11 -27.28
N ALA A 116 2.74 -38.78 -28.09
CA ALA A 116 2.43 -40.07 -28.67
C ALA A 116 3.50 -41.07 -28.24
N PRO A 117 3.17 -42.26 -27.72
CA PRO A 117 4.16 -43.27 -27.40
C PRO A 117 4.71 -43.95 -28.67
N ASP A 118 5.94 -44.45 -28.59
CA ASP A 118 6.54 -45.32 -29.60
C ASP A 118 5.77 -46.65 -29.66
N PRO A 119 5.20 -47.04 -30.82
CA PRO A 119 4.54 -48.34 -31.02
C PRO A 119 5.40 -49.55 -30.62
N GLU A 120 6.72 -49.45 -30.74
CA GLU A 120 7.68 -50.53 -30.42
C GLU A 120 7.97 -50.62 -28.92
N ASP A 121 7.74 -49.55 -28.15
CA ASP A 121 7.95 -49.60 -26.71
C ASP A 121 6.96 -50.56 -26.03
N PRO A 122 7.39 -51.26 -24.96
CA PRO A 122 6.51 -52.13 -24.20
C PRO A 122 5.50 -51.29 -23.39
N LEU A 123 4.31 -51.84 -23.12
CA LEU A 123 3.19 -51.11 -22.50
C LEU A 123 3.53 -50.52 -21.12
N GLU A 124 4.47 -51.11 -20.40
CA GLU A 124 4.96 -50.61 -19.10
C GLU A 124 5.60 -49.22 -19.19
N LYS A 125 6.03 -48.80 -20.40
CA LYS A 125 6.55 -47.46 -20.66
C LYS A 125 5.49 -46.46 -21.13
N TRP A 126 4.29 -46.92 -21.48
CA TRP A 126 3.17 -46.07 -21.95
C TRP A 126 2.46 -45.44 -20.75
N VAL A 127 3.19 -44.57 -20.05
CA VAL A 127 2.77 -43.97 -18.78
C VAL A 127 3.14 -42.51 -18.75
N ILE A 128 2.17 -41.66 -18.43
CA ILE A 128 2.37 -40.26 -18.08
C ILE A 128 2.25 -40.12 -16.56
N GLU A 129 3.22 -39.46 -15.94
CA GLU A 129 3.22 -39.16 -14.51
C GLU A 129 3.48 -37.66 -14.35
N ILE A 130 2.54 -36.95 -13.74
CA ILE A 130 2.56 -35.50 -13.55
C ILE A 130 2.70 -35.23 -12.06
N ASP A 131 3.63 -34.35 -11.71
CA ASP A 131 3.77 -33.75 -10.39
C ASP A 131 3.29 -32.31 -10.48
N LEU A 132 2.19 -31.96 -9.81
CA LEU A 132 1.64 -30.59 -9.84
C LEU A 132 2.52 -29.58 -9.09
N GLY A 133 3.61 -30.04 -8.47
CA GLY A 133 4.57 -29.23 -7.72
C GLY A 133 4.06 -28.77 -6.35
N ARG A 134 2.76 -28.98 -6.08
CA ARG A 134 2.06 -28.62 -4.84
C ARG A 134 0.84 -29.51 -4.64
N LEU A 135 0.38 -29.60 -3.40
CA LEU A 135 -0.91 -30.19 -3.04
C LEU A 135 -2.04 -29.26 -3.50
N VAL A 136 -2.98 -29.79 -4.27
CA VAL A 136 -4.16 -29.07 -4.75
C VAL A 136 -5.45 -29.68 -4.23
N SER A 137 -6.52 -28.90 -4.25
CA SER A 137 -7.90 -29.37 -4.05
C SER A 137 -8.57 -29.56 -5.42
N ALA A 138 -8.43 -30.75 -6.00
CA ALA A 138 -8.91 -31.07 -7.33
C ALA A 138 -10.38 -31.52 -7.34
N THR A 139 -11.13 -31.10 -8.36
CA THR A 139 -12.53 -31.50 -8.57
C THR A 139 -12.68 -32.42 -9.78
N LYS A 140 -11.82 -32.24 -10.80
CA LYS A 140 -11.92 -32.98 -12.06
C LYS A 140 -10.56 -33.24 -12.68
N ILE A 141 -10.43 -34.37 -13.37
CA ILE A 141 -9.34 -34.65 -14.32
C ILE A 141 -9.94 -34.73 -15.72
N ARG A 142 -9.38 -34.00 -16.68
CA ARG A 142 -9.76 -34.08 -18.10
C ARG A 142 -8.57 -34.59 -18.91
N LEU A 143 -8.82 -35.57 -19.76
CA LEU A 143 -7.87 -36.01 -20.80
C LEU A 143 -8.38 -35.53 -22.15
N ILE A 144 -7.56 -34.80 -22.88
CA ILE A 144 -7.82 -34.36 -24.25
C ILE A 144 -6.88 -35.13 -25.16
N PHE A 145 -7.44 -35.91 -26.08
CA PHE A 145 -6.72 -36.66 -27.09
C PHE A 145 -6.65 -35.83 -28.38
N ALA A 146 -5.53 -35.93 -29.10
CA ALA A 146 -5.31 -35.17 -30.33
C ALA A 146 -6.46 -35.39 -31.34
N ALA A 147 -6.96 -34.31 -31.92
CA ALA A 147 -8.20 -34.30 -32.71
C ALA A 147 -8.10 -35.14 -34.00
N ASP A 148 -6.90 -35.28 -34.56
CA ASP A 148 -6.60 -36.00 -35.79
C ASP A 148 -6.11 -37.44 -35.57
N ARG A 149 -6.16 -37.94 -34.34
CA ARG A 149 -5.59 -39.23 -33.91
C ARG A 149 -6.58 -40.12 -33.19
N GLN A 150 -6.35 -41.42 -33.18
CA GLN A 150 -7.20 -42.33 -32.41
C GLN A 150 -7.06 -42.07 -30.90
N PRO A 151 -8.15 -41.82 -30.15
CA PRO A 151 -8.07 -41.71 -28.69
C PRO A 151 -7.70 -43.05 -28.06
N PHE A 152 -6.99 -43.03 -26.93
CA PHE A 152 -6.61 -44.26 -26.25
C PHE A 152 -7.86 -45.01 -25.75
N PRO A 153 -8.05 -46.29 -26.14
CA PRO A 153 -9.25 -47.04 -25.79
C PRO A 153 -9.22 -47.58 -24.36
N GLU A 154 -8.03 -47.85 -23.79
CA GLU A 154 -7.91 -48.47 -22.48
C GLU A 154 -6.83 -47.78 -21.65
N PHE A 155 -7.21 -47.25 -20.49
CA PHE A 155 -6.32 -46.56 -19.58
C PHE A 155 -6.78 -46.65 -18.12
N LYS A 156 -5.84 -46.40 -17.22
CA LYS A 156 -6.05 -46.30 -15.77
C LYS A 156 -5.49 -44.98 -15.26
N ILE A 157 -6.23 -44.31 -14.38
CA ILE A 157 -5.80 -43.05 -13.75
C ILE A 157 -5.62 -43.31 -12.26
N TYR A 158 -4.44 -42.96 -11.77
CA TYR A 158 -4.07 -43.00 -10.37
C TYR A 158 -3.74 -41.61 -9.86
N THR A 159 -4.04 -41.34 -8.59
CA THR A 159 -3.69 -40.07 -7.93
C THR A 159 -2.93 -40.32 -6.64
N SER A 160 -2.09 -39.37 -6.22
CA SER A 160 -1.42 -39.42 -4.91
C SER A 160 -1.32 -38.02 -4.28
N GLU A 161 -1.49 -37.94 -2.97
CA GLU A 161 -1.18 -36.75 -2.15
C GLU A 161 0.34 -36.50 -2.01
N GLY A 162 1.19 -37.44 -2.45
CA GLY A 162 2.64 -37.37 -2.23
C GLY A 162 3.11 -38.05 -0.94
N ILE A 163 2.30 -38.94 -0.38
CA ILE A 163 2.68 -39.71 0.82
C ILE A 163 3.45 -40.96 0.39
N GLU A 164 4.45 -41.36 1.18
CA GLU A 164 5.18 -42.61 0.95
C GLU A 164 4.31 -43.82 1.32
N LYS A 165 4.24 -44.81 0.43
CA LYS A 165 3.54 -46.08 0.68
C LYS A 165 4.17 -46.89 1.82
N TYR A 166 5.50 -46.82 1.93
CA TYR A 166 6.28 -47.57 2.93
C TYR A 166 7.12 -46.62 3.79
N VAL A 167 6.42 -45.87 4.65
CA VAL A 167 7.02 -44.89 5.56
C VAL A 167 8.15 -45.51 6.39
N GLY A 168 9.30 -44.83 6.47
CA GLY A 168 10.45 -45.25 7.27
C GLY A 168 11.33 -46.33 6.63
N THR A 169 11.00 -46.79 5.42
CA THR A 169 11.84 -47.71 4.65
C THR A 169 12.75 -46.96 3.67
N ARG A 170 13.71 -47.68 3.06
CA ARG A 170 14.52 -47.15 1.95
C ARG A 170 13.73 -47.02 0.63
N LEU A 171 12.53 -47.63 0.53
CA LEU A 171 11.72 -47.58 -0.68
C LEU A 171 10.98 -46.24 -0.76
N LYS A 172 11.34 -45.44 -1.76
CA LYS A 172 10.77 -44.10 -2.01
C LYS A 172 9.61 -44.15 -3.02
N LEU A 173 8.63 -45.00 -2.74
CA LEU A 173 7.43 -45.16 -3.56
C LEU A 173 6.28 -44.35 -2.98
N LEU A 174 5.60 -43.60 -3.85
CA LEU A 174 4.38 -42.88 -3.48
C LEU A 174 3.21 -43.86 -3.34
N ASP A 175 2.29 -43.55 -2.44
CA ASP A 175 1.03 -44.25 -2.30
C ASP A 175 0.03 -43.71 -3.32
N TYR A 176 -0.29 -44.53 -4.32
CA TYR A 176 -1.18 -44.18 -5.43
C TYR A 176 -2.51 -44.91 -5.28
N GLU A 177 -3.60 -44.16 -5.38
CA GLU A 177 -4.97 -44.65 -5.39
C GLU A 177 -5.46 -44.76 -6.84
N LEU A 178 -6.14 -45.85 -7.20
CA LEU A 178 -6.81 -46.00 -8.49
C LEU A 178 -8.13 -45.22 -8.45
N VAL A 179 -8.23 -44.13 -9.19
CA VAL A 179 -9.46 -43.32 -9.26
C VAL A 179 -10.31 -43.64 -10.49
N TRP A 180 -9.71 -44.22 -11.53
CA TRP A 180 -10.45 -44.63 -12.71
C TRP A 180 -9.77 -45.77 -13.48
N GLN A 181 -10.59 -46.66 -14.06
CA GLN A 181 -10.16 -47.65 -15.03
C GLN A 181 -11.23 -47.79 -16.13
N THR A 182 -10.81 -47.78 -17.39
CA THR A 182 -11.69 -48.09 -18.52
C THR A 182 -12.26 -49.50 -18.41
N VAL A 183 -13.59 -49.62 -18.38
CA VAL A 183 -14.32 -50.90 -18.42
C VAL A 183 -14.84 -51.25 -19.82
N ARG A 184 -14.94 -50.25 -20.70
CA ARG A 184 -15.23 -50.37 -22.13
C ARG A 184 -14.25 -49.49 -22.91
N PRO A 185 -13.92 -49.84 -24.17
CA PRO A 185 -13.05 -49.01 -24.99
C PRO A 185 -13.54 -47.56 -25.07
N ASN A 186 -12.70 -46.61 -24.66
CA ASN A 186 -12.95 -45.19 -24.84
C ASN A 186 -12.92 -44.83 -26.34
N THR A 187 -13.88 -44.01 -26.76
CA THR A 187 -13.96 -43.45 -28.12
C THR A 187 -14.04 -41.92 -28.10
N GLN A 188 -14.03 -41.31 -26.92
CA GLN A 188 -14.13 -39.87 -26.75
C GLN A 188 -12.74 -39.24 -26.88
N HIS A 189 -12.66 -38.12 -27.62
CA HIS A 189 -11.46 -37.28 -27.67
C HIS A 189 -11.32 -36.39 -26.43
N ILE A 190 -12.41 -36.13 -25.71
CA ILE A 190 -12.38 -35.46 -24.41
C ILE A 190 -13.00 -36.41 -23.41
N PHE A 191 -12.19 -36.92 -22.50
CA PHE A 191 -12.62 -37.75 -21.39
C PHE A 191 -12.58 -36.91 -20.11
N GLU A 192 -13.70 -36.84 -19.40
CA GLU A 192 -13.79 -36.14 -18.12
C GLU A 192 -14.06 -37.12 -16.98
N LEU A 193 -13.28 -37.00 -15.91
CA LEU A 193 -13.45 -37.71 -14.65
C LEU A 193 -13.73 -36.68 -13.55
N GLU A 194 -14.96 -36.64 -13.07
CA GLU A 194 -15.26 -36.00 -11.80
C GLU A 194 -14.60 -36.82 -10.68
N LEU A 195 -13.80 -36.17 -9.85
CA LEU A 195 -13.15 -36.82 -8.72
C LEU A 195 -14.12 -36.85 -7.54
N ASP A 196 -14.26 -38.01 -6.91
CA ASP A 196 -14.87 -38.08 -5.59
C ASP A 196 -13.99 -37.29 -4.61
N PRO A 197 -14.47 -36.16 -4.06
CA PRO A 197 -13.71 -35.40 -3.07
C PRO A 197 -13.54 -36.18 -1.76
N GLY A 198 -14.24 -37.31 -1.63
CA GLY A 198 -14.45 -38.03 -0.39
C GLY A 198 -15.49 -37.32 0.46
N THR A 199 -15.89 -38.01 1.50
CA THR A 199 -16.65 -37.41 2.58
C THR A 199 -15.74 -37.20 3.77
N ASP A 200 -16.14 -36.31 4.67
CA ASP A 200 -15.67 -36.41 6.05
C ASP A 200 -16.15 -37.72 6.69
N LEU A 201 -15.81 -37.93 7.96
CA LEU A 201 -16.16 -39.15 8.67
C LEU A 201 -17.67 -39.26 9.02
N HIS A 202 -18.49 -38.27 8.66
CA HIS A 202 -19.95 -38.27 8.81
C HIS A 202 -20.70 -38.50 7.51
N GLY A 203 -19.99 -38.53 6.38
CA GLY A 203 -20.61 -38.67 5.07
C GLY A 203 -20.92 -37.33 4.40
N ASP A 204 -20.50 -36.20 4.97
CA ASP A 204 -20.65 -34.90 4.32
C ASP A 204 -19.56 -34.74 3.25
N PRO A 205 -19.91 -34.35 2.02
CA PRO A 205 -18.95 -34.25 0.92
C PRO A 205 -17.96 -33.11 1.17
N LEU A 206 -16.67 -33.39 0.95
CA LEU A 206 -15.64 -32.36 0.95
C LEU A 206 -15.69 -31.54 -0.34
N VAL A 207 -15.12 -30.34 -0.33
CA VAL A 207 -15.16 -29.45 -1.51
C VAL A 207 -14.22 -29.87 -2.65
N GLY A 208 -13.28 -30.80 -2.42
CA GLY A 208 -12.36 -31.31 -3.45
C GLY A 208 -11.48 -32.46 -2.96
N LYS A 209 -10.88 -33.23 -3.87
CA LYS A 209 -9.90 -34.28 -3.52
C LYS A 209 -8.51 -33.68 -3.37
N TYR A 210 -7.81 -33.97 -2.28
CA TYR A 210 -6.40 -33.62 -2.14
C TYR A 210 -5.54 -34.50 -3.05
N LEU A 211 -4.74 -33.89 -3.93
CA LEU A 211 -3.73 -34.61 -4.72
C LEU A 211 -2.59 -33.68 -5.15
N GLN A 212 -1.43 -34.27 -5.40
CA GLN A 212 -0.27 -33.61 -6.02
C GLN A 212 0.18 -34.35 -7.28
N TYR A 213 0.01 -35.67 -7.33
CA TYR A 213 0.48 -36.48 -8.44
C TYR A 213 -0.67 -37.13 -9.18
N VAL A 214 -0.59 -37.12 -10.51
CA VAL A 214 -1.49 -37.85 -11.42
C VAL A 214 -0.65 -38.82 -12.24
N LYS A 215 -1.08 -40.08 -12.33
CA LYS A 215 -0.38 -41.11 -13.08
C LYS A 215 -1.35 -41.89 -13.96
N ILE A 216 -1.11 -41.86 -15.26
CA ILE A 216 -1.98 -42.43 -16.27
C ILE A 216 -1.24 -43.58 -16.96
N PHE A 217 -1.82 -44.77 -16.92
CA PHE A 217 -1.32 -45.93 -17.66
C PHE A 217 -2.20 -46.17 -18.87
N PHE A 218 -1.60 -46.26 -20.06
CA PHE A 218 -2.30 -46.69 -21.27
C PHE A 218 -2.06 -48.19 -21.46
N THR A 219 -3.11 -48.99 -21.34
CA THR A 219 -2.98 -50.45 -21.17
C THR A 219 -3.21 -51.23 -22.46
N ARG A 220 -3.38 -50.53 -23.58
CA ARG A 220 -3.54 -51.13 -24.91
C ARG A 220 -2.77 -50.33 -25.95
N LYS A 221 -2.03 -51.05 -26.81
CA LYS A 221 -1.28 -50.44 -27.92
C LYS A 221 -2.23 -49.91 -29.00
N VAL A 222 -1.94 -48.70 -29.46
CA VAL A 222 -2.62 -48.01 -30.57
C VAL A 222 -1.54 -47.34 -31.40
N ALA A 223 -1.52 -47.59 -32.72
CA ALA A 223 -0.40 -47.17 -33.56
C ALA A 223 -0.32 -45.65 -33.78
N ASP A 224 -1.45 -44.95 -33.74
CA ASP A 224 -1.62 -43.54 -34.10
C ASP A 224 -2.19 -42.69 -32.96
N ALA A 225 -2.15 -43.16 -31.71
CA ALA A 225 -2.71 -42.40 -30.59
C ALA A 225 -1.89 -41.15 -30.23
N GLY A 226 -2.56 -40.17 -29.63
CA GLY A 226 -1.94 -38.95 -29.10
C GLY A 226 -2.73 -38.40 -27.93
N LEU A 227 -2.06 -38.11 -26.82
CA LEU A 227 -2.60 -37.36 -25.70
C LEU A 227 -2.16 -35.91 -25.87
N ALA A 228 -3.10 -35.03 -26.18
CA ALA A 228 -2.83 -33.61 -26.36
C ALA A 228 -2.66 -32.94 -25.00
N GLU A 229 -3.61 -33.12 -24.08
CA GLU A 229 -3.62 -32.39 -22.82
C GLU A 229 -4.16 -33.23 -21.66
N VAL A 230 -3.64 -32.94 -20.47
CA VAL A 230 -4.13 -33.42 -19.18
C VAL A 230 -4.42 -32.21 -18.32
N GLU A 231 -5.69 -31.99 -18.01
CA GLU A 231 -6.09 -30.93 -17.11
C GLU A 231 -6.43 -31.50 -15.72
N VAL A 232 -5.93 -30.85 -14.68
CA VAL A 232 -6.39 -31.07 -13.29
C VAL A 232 -7.10 -29.81 -12.84
N ILE A 233 -8.43 -29.84 -12.87
CA ILE A 233 -9.25 -28.70 -12.47
C ILE A 233 -9.35 -28.69 -10.94
N THR A 234 -9.07 -27.52 -10.35
CA THR A 234 -9.03 -27.33 -8.90
C THR A 234 -9.96 -26.22 -8.44
N LEU A 235 -10.22 -26.13 -7.14
CA LEU A 235 -11.06 -25.06 -6.57
C LEU A 235 -10.61 -23.65 -6.96
N GLY A 236 -9.31 -23.44 -7.17
CA GLY A 236 -8.73 -22.15 -7.54
C GLY A 236 -7.27 -22.03 -7.11
N ASN A 237 -6.71 -20.82 -7.23
CA ASN A 237 -5.38 -20.56 -6.71
C ASN A 237 -5.38 -20.70 -5.18
N ASN A 238 -4.47 -21.50 -4.63
CA ASN A 238 -4.25 -21.53 -3.18
C ASN A 238 -3.51 -20.25 -2.75
N ILE A 239 -4.23 -19.29 -2.19
CA ILE A 239 -3.68 -18.00 -1.74
C ILE A 239 -2.54 -18.22 -0.72
N ALA A 240 -2.60 -19.29 0.07
CA ALA A 240 -1.68 -19.57 1.16
C ALA A 240 -0.19 -19.64 0.76
N LEU A 241 0.13 -20.24 -0.39
CA LEU A 241 1.49 -20.63 -0.79
C LEU A 241 2.46 -19.44 -0.90
N GLY A 242 2.00 -18.30 -1.44
CA GLY A 242 2.83 -17.13 -1.67
C GLY A 242 2.94 -16.17 -0.47
N THR A 243 2.60 -16.61 0.75
CA THR A 243 2.54 -15.75 1.95
C THR A 243 3.84 -14.98 2.14
N PHE A 244 4.97 -15.67 2.16
CA PHE A 244 6.27 -15.02 2.42
C PHE A 244 6.74 -14.17 1.25
N ASP A 245 6.49 -14.59 0.01
CA ASP A 245 6.86 -13.84 -1.18
C ASP A 245 6.14 -12.48 -1.26
N ARG A 246 4.94 -12.38 -0.66
CA ARG A 246 4.17 -11.15 -0.52
C ARG A 246 4.59 -10.27 0.68
N GLY A 247 5.59 -10.67 1.44
CA GLY A 247 5.97 -10.01 2.70
C GLY A 247 5.06 -10.34 3.88
N GLY A 248 4.17 -11.31 3.73
CA GLY A 248 3.39 -11.88 4.84
C GLY A 248 4.26 -12.68 5.80
N TRP A 249 3.69 -13.03 6.95
CA TRP A 249 4.41 -13.71 8.02
C TRP A 249 3.47 -14.58 8.87
N ILE A 250 4.03 -15.52 9.63
CA ILE A 250 3.27 -16.28 10.61
C ILE A 250 4.01 -16.32 11.96
N ARG A 251 3.29 -15.99 13.03
CA ARG A 251 3.74 -16.10 14.41
C ARG A 251 2.95 -17.18 15.11
N SER A 252 3.64 -18.02 15.87
CA SER A 252 3.01 -19.07 16.68
C SER A 252 3.48 -18.98 18.12
N GLY A 253 2.63 -19.43 19.04
CA GLY A 253 3.03 -19.60 20.43
C GLY A 253 3.95 -20.82 20.67
N SER A 254 4.01 -21.76 19.73
CA SER A 254 4.93 -22.90 19.74
C SER A 254 5.76 -22.92 18.44
N PRO A 255 7.09 -22.76 18.51
CA PRO A 255 7.93 -22.55 17.33
C PRO A 255 8.32 -23.84 16.58
N THR A 256 8.04 -25.04 17.10
CA THR A 256 8.52 -26.31 16.51
C THR A 256 7.44 -27.42 16.48
N PRO A 257 7.29 -28.17 15.36
CA PRO A 257 7.81 -27.89 14.02
C PRO A 257 7.35 -26.52 13.46
N PRO A 258 7.99 -25.98 12.40
CA PRO A 258 7.65 -24.67 11.87
C PRO A 258 6.18 -24.57 11.49
N THR A 259 5.50 -23.53 11.98
CA THR A 259 4.08 -23.27 11.67
C THR A 259 3.86 -22.99 10.18
N SER A 260 4.89 -22.56 9.45
CA SER A 260 4.84 -22.34 8.01
C SER A 260 4.55 -23.60 7.19
N ASN A 261 4.75 -24.78 7.78
CA ASN A 261 4.44 -26.06 7.14
C ASN A 261 2.95 -26.20 6.79
N ILE A 262 2.05 -25.39 7.37
CA ILE A 262 0.61 -25.46 7.06
C ILE A 262 0.25 -24.82 5.72
N PHE A 263 1.19 -24.19 5.02
CA PHE A 263 0.94 -23.55 3.72
C PHE A 263 2.11 -23.75 2.76
N ASP A 264 2.88 -24.82 2.94
CA ASP A 264 3.98 -25.15 2.05
C ASP A 264 3.54 -25.98 0.84
N GLY A 265 2.26 -26.38 0.79
CA GLY A 265 1.68 -27.12 -0.31
C GLY A 265 2.08 -28.59 -0.30
N LEU A 266 2.39 -29.19 0.86
CA LEU A 266 2.84 -30.58 0.95
C LEU A 266 1.98 -31.38 1.96
N ALA A 267 1.54 -32.58 1.57
CA ALA A 267 0.68 -33.41 2.42
C ALA A 267 1.44 -34.18 3.53
N TRP A 268 2.72 -33.85 3.77
CA TRP A 268 3.59 -34.61 4.68
C TRP A 268 4.42 -33.81 5.67
N THR A 269 4.53 -32.52 5.47
CA THR A 269 4.97 -31.56 6.48
C THR A 269 3.74 -31.17 7.31
N HIS A 270 3.96 -30.73 8.54
CA HIS A 270 2.85 -30.35 9.41
C HIS A 270 3.31 -29.39 10.49
N TRP A 271 2.34 -28.67 11.05
CA TRP A 271 2.47 -28.01 12.33
C TRP A 271 1.92 -28.92 13.45
N MET A 272 2.60 -28.93 14.59
CA MET A 272 2.17 -29.68 15.77
C MET A 272 1.34 -28.76 16.69
N CYS A 273 0.04 -29.00 16.73
CA CYS A 273 -0.88 -28.32 17.62
C CYS A 273 -0.97 -29.06 18.95
N SER A 274 -0.40 -28.50 20.01
CA SER A 274 -0.53 -29.07 21.35
C SER A 274 -1.98 -28.96 21.85
N LEU A 275 -2.51 -30.03 22.42
CA LEU A 275 -3.92 -30.14 22.85
C LEU A 275 -4.19 -29.46 24.20
N TYR A 276 -3.71 -28.23 24.37
CA TYR A 276 -3.97 -27.40 25.55
C TYR A 276 -5.47 -27.06 25.63
N GLY A 277 -6.04 -27.07 26.83
CA GLY A 277 -7.48 -26.85 27.01
C GLY A 277 -7.84 -25.37 26.87
N ASP A 278 -8.42 -24.81 27.91
CA ASP A 278 -8.63 -23.37 28.07
C ASP A 278 -7.32 -22.57 28.30
N ASP A 279 -6.21 -23.26 28.61
CA ASP A 279 -4.88 -22.70 28.85
C ASP A 279 -4.00 -22.56 27.59
N TRP A 280 -4.61 -22.56 26.41
CA TRP A 280 -3.94 -22.49 25.10
C TRP A 280 -3.08 -21.22 24.90
N LEU A 281 -3.51 -20.08 25.45
CA LEU A 281 -2.86 -18.78 25.22
C LEU A 281 -1.45 -18.71 25.87
N PRO A 282 -1.29 -18.94 27.18
CA PRO A 282 0.04 -18.92 27.82
C PRO A 282 0.93 -20.08 27.38
N ARG A 283 0.37 -21.18 26.89
CA ARG A 283 1.13 -22.38 26.47
C ARG A 283 1.44 -22.45 24.98
N GLY A 284 0.85 -21.57 24.19
CA GLY A 284 1.25 -21.35 22.80
C GLY A 284 0.61 -22.28 21.76
N SER A 285 -0.59 -22.81 22.00
CA SER A 285 -1.34 -23.55 20.96
C SER A 285 -2.23 -22.61 20.14
N TRP A 286 -1.56 -21.70 19.44
CA TRP A 286 -2.18 -20.70 18.56
C TRP A 286 -1.19 -20.18 17.53
N PHE A 287 -1.70 -19.67 16.43
CA PHE A 287 -0.93 -18.88 15.47
C PHE A 287 -1.70 -17.65 14.98
N LEU A 288 -0.94 -16.64 14.60
CA LEU A 288 -1.36 -15.41 13.93
C LEU A 288 -0.62 -15.33 12.59
N TRP A 289 -1.37 -15.21 11.51
CA TRP A 289 -0.88 -15.27 10.13
C TRP A 289 -1.29 -14.02 9.37
N ASP A 290 -0.32 -13.29 8.80
CA ASP A 290 -0.51 -12.21 7.81
C ASP A 290 -0.26 -12.78 6.41
N LEU A 291 -1.24 -12.65 5.51
CA LEU A 291 -1.16 -13.11 4.12
C LEU A 291 -0.27 -12.20 3.23
N GLY A 292 0.18 -11.06 3.75
CA GLY A 292 0.99 -10.04 3.04
C GLY A 292 0.13 -8.94 2.41
N CYS A 293 -1.05 -9.30 1.91
CA CYS A 293 -2.08 -8.37 1.45
C CYS A 293 -3.48 -8.93 1.74
N ALA A 294 -4.52 -8.11 1.54
CA ALA A 294 -5.90 -8.55 1.70
C ALA A 294 -6.37 -9.32 0.46
N PHE A 295 -7.19 -10.35 0.65
CA PHE A 295 -7.84 -11.12 -0.41
C PHE A 295 -9.33 -11.26 -0.15
N TRP A 296 -10.12 -11.43 -1.20
CA TRP A 296 -11.47 -11.96 -1.07
C TRP A 296 -11.38 -13.47 -0.87
N VAL A 297 -11.79 -13.96 0.30
CA VAL A 297 -11.74 -15.38 0.66
C VAL A 297 -13.16 -15.87 0.90
N ASP A 298 -13.50 -16.99 0.28
CA ASP A 298 -14.79 -17.66 0.47
C ASP A 298 -14.67 -19.09 1.01
N THR A 299 -13.48 -19.68 0.92
CA THR A 299 -13.26 -21.05 1.39
C THR A 299 -11.92 -21.14 2.07
N ILE A 300 -11.92 -21.67 3.30
CA ILE A 300 -10.71 -22.02 4.03
C ILE A 300 -10.77 -23.52 4.30
N ARG A 301 -9.74 -24.24 3.86
CA ARG A 301 -9.68 -25.69 3.92
C ARG A 301 -8.54 -26.14 4.81
N MET A 302 -8.79 -27.00 5.77
CA MET A 302 -7.75 -27.55 6.64
C MET A 302 -7.75 -29.07 6.55
N THR A 303 -6.56 -29.67 6.43
CA THR A 303 -6.38 -31.12 6.55
C THR A 303 -5.51 -31.49 7.74
N CYS A 304 -6.10 -32.25 8.65
CA CYS A 304 -5.48 -32.82 9.82
C CYS A 304 -5.40 -34.34 9.66
N LYS A 305 -4.40 -34.99 10.28
CA LYS A 305 -4.36 -36.45 10.31
C LYS A 305 -4.30 -36.98 11.73
N TYR A 306 -4.89 -38.16 11.85
CA TYR A 306 -4.81 -38.97 13.04
C TYR A 306 -3.36 -39.38 13.34
N ARG A 307 -2.95 -39.26 14.59
CA ARG A 307 -1.66 -39.73 15.06
C ARG A 307 -1.87 -40.86 16.05
N LYS A 308 -1.49 -42.07 15.62
CA LYS A 308 -1.51 -43.24 16.49
C LYS A 308 -0.23 -43.29 17.33
N ILE A 309 -0.37 -43.21 18.65
CA ILE A 309 0.74 -43.34 19.61
C ILE A 309 0.46 -44.53 20.51
N VAL A 310 1.51 -45.18 21.02
CA VAL A 310 1.38 -46.30 21.96
C VAL A 310 0.59 -45.82 23.18
N ASN A 311 -0.68 -46.21 23.33
CA ASN A 311 -1.49 -45.82 24.49
C ASN A 311 -2.64 -44.84 24.20
N CYS A 312 -2.57 -44.07 23.12
CA CYS A 312 -3.45 -42.94 22.88
C CYS A 312 -3.45 -42.52 21.41
N ASP A 313 -4.63 -42.25 20.90
CA ASP A 313 -4.85 -41.76 19.55
C ASP A 313 -5.13 -40.26 19.61
N THR A 314 -4.33 -39.43 18.93
CA THR A 314 -4.51 -37.97 18.92
C THR A 314 -4.98 -37.44 17.58
N PHE A 315 -5.95 -36.53 17.61
CA PHE A 315 -6.54 -35.82 16.48
C PHE A 315 -6.79 -34.35 16.85
N PHE A 316 -7.14 -33.50 15.89
CA PHE A 316 -7.40 -32.08 16.13
C PHE A 316 -8.73 -31.91 16.89
N GLU A 317 -8.64 -31.82 18.22
CA GLU A 317 -9.79 -31.96 19.13
C GLU A 317 -10.79 -30.81 19.06
N GLY A 318 -10.32 -29.61 18.70
CA GLY A 318 -11.18 -28.45 18.50
C GLY A 318 -10.38 -27.16 18.32
N PHE A 319 -11.03 -26.15 17.73
CA PHE A 319 -10.38 -24.87 17.47
C PHE A 319 -11.39 -23.75 17.31
N ARG A 320 -10.88 -22.53 17.46
CA ARG A 320 -11.57 -21.32 17.00
C ARG A 320 -10.69 -20.58 16.01
N MET A 321 -11.33 -20.06 14.97
CA MET A 321 -10.67 -19.31 13.92
C MET A 321 -11.30 -17.94 13.77
N TYR A 322 -10.45 -16.94 13.57
CA TYR A 322 -10.83 -15.55 13.42
C TYR A 322 -10.08 -14.95 12.23
N ILE A 323 -10.73 -14.01 11.55
CA ILE A 323 -10.17 -13.27 10.42
C ILE A 323 -10.21 -11.77 10.69
N SER A 324 -9.33 -11.03 10.03
CA SER A 324 -9.33 -9.57 10.01
C SER A 324 -8.86 -9.05 8.64
N ASP A 325 -9.45 -7.95 8.19
CA ASP A 325 -8.98 -7.18 7.04
C ASP A 325 -7.94 -6.11 7.42
N GLY A 326 -7.63 -5.97 8.70
CA GLY A 326 -6.73 -4.95 9.23
C GLY A 326 -7.40 -3.65 9.70
N THR A 327 -8.73 -3.57 9.64
CA THR A 327 -9.48 -2.43 10.16
C THR A 327 -9.10 -2.16 11.63
N PRO A 328 -8.69 -0.93 12.00
CA PRO A 328 -8.34 -0.62 13.38
C PRO A 328 -9.48 -0.88 14.37
N ALA A 329 -9.14 -1.35 15.57
CA ALA A 329 -10.06 -1.52 16.68
C ALA A 329 -9.57 -0.78 17.93
N LEU A 330 -10.49 -0.50 18.87
CA LEU A 330 -10.13 0.14 20.14
C LEU A 330 -9.23 -0.73 21.02
N ARG A 331 -9.41 -2.06 20.95
CA ARG A 331 -8.66 -3.04 21.73
C ARG A 331 -8.85 -4.45 21.16
N SER A 332 -7.74 -5.18 20.99
CA SER A 332 -7.73 -6.61 20.68
C SER A 332 -7.97 -7.46 21.95
N PRO A 333 -8.46 -8.71 21.82
CA PRO A 333 -8.74 -9.59 22.96
C PRO A 333 -7.55 -9.80 23.91
N ALA A 334 -6.34 -9.90 23.36
CA ALA A 334 -5.08 -10.01 24.11
C ALA A 334 -3.90 -9.46 23.29
N PRO A 335 -2.72 -9.19 23.89
CA PRO A 335 -1.54 -8.69 23.16
C PRO A 335 -1.12 -9.55 21.96
N GLN A 336 -1.32 -10.87 22.03
CA GLN A 336 -1.00 -11.84 20.97
C GLN A 336 -1.86 -11.68 19.70
N TRP A 337 -2.98 -10.96 19.80
CA TRP A 337 -3.88 -10.63 18.69
C TRP A 337 -3.54 -9.31 18.02
N ARG A 338 -2.57 -8.56 18.56
CA ARG A 338 -2.09 -7.34 17.92
C ARG A 338 -1.22 -7.68 16.72
N VAL A 339 -1.43 -6.91 15.66
CA VAL A 339 -0.67 -6.98 14.41
C VAL A 339 0.24 -5.76 14.37
N ASP A 340 1.55 -5.97 14.33
CA ASP A 340 2.54 -4.88 14.37
C ASP A 340 2.32 -3.90 15.53
N GLY A 341 1.90 -4.42 16.68
CA GLY A 341 1.56 -3.63 17.87
C GLY A 341 0.22 -2.90 17.83
N ARG A 342 -0.53 -2.98 16.72
CA ARG A 342 -1.84 -2.35 16.51
C ARG A 342 -2.99 -3.29 16.89
N ASP A 343 -4.06 -2.72 17.43
CA ASP A 343 -5.32 -3.42 17.68
C ASP A 343 -6.19 -3.38 16.40
N VAL A 344 -6.66 -4.55 15.95
CA VAL A 344 -7.46 -4.70 14.72
C VAL A 344 -8.77 -5.42 15.02
N ARG A 345 -9.78 -5.22 14.18
CA ARG A 345 -11.09 -5.84 14.31
C ARG A 345 -11.02 -7.30 13.88
N TRP A 346 -11.47 -8.20 14.76
CA TRP A 346 -11.50 -9.64 14.50
C TRP A 346 -12.95 -10.15 14.39
N GLU A 347 -13.22 -10.95 13.36
CA GLU A 347 -14.47 -11.70 13.17
C GLU A 347 -14.19 -13.18 13.43
N ARG A 348 -14.98 -13.82 14.31
CA ARG A 348 -14.89 -15.27 14.51
C ARG A 348 -15.66 -15.98 13.41
N ILE A 349 -14.99 -16.87 12.67
CA ILE A 349 -15.58 -17.60 11.55
C ILE A 349 -15.73 -19.11 11.80
N ALA A 350 -15.04 -19.65 12.81
CA ALA A 350 -15.20 -21.06 13.21
C ALA A 350 -15.13 -21.24 14.73
N ASP A 351 -15.93 -22.18 15.24
CA ASP A 351 -15.92 -22.69 16.62
C ASP A 351 -16.23 -24.18 16.55
N VAL A 352 -15.19 -25.00 16.41
CA VAL A 352 -15.28 -26.43 16.11
C VAL A 352 -14.89 -27.24 17.34
N ASN A 353 -15.75 -28.18 17.74
CA ASN A 353 -15.49 -29.13 18.81
C ASN A 353 -15.58 -30.56 18.28
N SER A 354 -14.45 -31.08 17.82
CA SER A 354 -14.34 -32.42 17.22
C SER A 354 -14.51 -33.55 18.24
N LYS A 355 -14.55 -33.26 19.56
CA LYS A 355 -14.79 -34.29 20.59
C LYS A 355 -16.24 -34.70 20.74
N LEU A 356 -17.16 -33.82 20.38
CA LEU A 356 -18.60 -34.11 20.43
C LEU A 356 -19.05 -34.97 19.24
N VAL A 357 -18.13 -35.28 18.35
CA VAL A 357 -18.38 -35.82 17.03
C VAL A 357 -17.50 -37.06 16.85
N LEU A 358 -18.11 -38.24 16.79
CA LEU A 358 -17.43 -39.51 16.61
C LEU A 358 -17.95 -40.19 15.34
N PRO A 359 -17.09 -40.48 14.34
CA PRO A 359 -15.63 -40.30 14.36
C PRO A 359 -15.21 -38.82 14.27
N PRO A 360 -13.98 -38.43 14.63
CA PRO A 360 -13.60 -37.02 14.64
C PRO A 360 -13.37 -36.44 13.24
N LEU A 361 -13.82 -35.21 12.99
CA LEU A 361 -13.53 -34.49 11.77
C LEU A 361 -12.01 -34.29 11.58
N LEU A 362 -11.48 -34.79 10.46
CA LEU A 362 -10.05 -34.67 10.10
C LEU A 362 -9.81 -33.62 9.02
N ASN A 363 -10.80 -33.35 8.18
CA ASN A 363 -10.78 -32.23 7.23
C ASN A 363 -11.84 -31.23 7.64
N HIS A 364 -11.55 -29.95 7.46
CA HIS A 364 -12.48 -28.86 7.80
C HIS A 364 -12.57 -27.89 6.63
N ASP A 365 -13.76 -27.81 6.05
CA ASP A 365 -14.08 -26.89 4.95
C ASP A 365 -14.95 -25.75 5.52
N ILE A 366 -14.34 -24.58 5.73
CA ILE A 366 -15.01 -23.41 6.27
C ILE A 366 -15.44 -22.52 5.10
N THR A 367 -16.75 -22.43 4.88
CA THR A 367 -17.34 -21.60 3.83
C THR A 367 -17.70 -20.22 4.37
N LEU A 368 -17.28 -19.16 3.69
CA LEU A 368 -17.58 -17.77 3.99
C LEU A 368 -18.48 -17.21 2.89
N SER A 369 -19.79 -17.16 3.16
CA SER A 369 -20.79 -16.60 2.25
C SER A 369 -21.50 -15.41 2.89
N PRO A 370 -21.41 -14.18 2.33
CA PRO A 370 -20.60 -13.83 1.14
C PRO A 370 -19.08 -13.88 1.42
N PRO A 371 -18.21 -13.83 0.39
CA PRO A 371 -16.76 -13.77 0.58
C PRO A 371 -16.35 -12.64 1.53
N ARG A 372 -15.28 -12.85 2.30
CA ARG A 372 -14.76 -11.89 3.28
C ARG A 372 -13.42 -11.34 2.82
N ARG A 373 -13.15 -10.07 3.13
CA ARG A 373 -11.79 -9.52 3.02
C ARG A 373 -10.96 -10.10 4.16
N VAL A 374 -9.90 -10.80 3.81
CA VAL A 374 -9.00 -11.44 4.78
C VAL A 374 -7.58 -11.03 4.47
N ARG A 375 -6.91 -10.44 5.47
CA ARG A 375 -5.45 -10.26 5.48
C ARG A 375 -4.83 -11.05 6.61
N TYR A 376 -5.46 -11.04 7.79
CA TYR A 376 -4.96 -11.71 8.97
C TYR A 376 -5.86 -12.86 9.39
N ILE A 377 -5.25 -13.96 9.84
CA ILE A 377 -5.94 -15.12 10.41
C ILE A 377 -5.36 -15.41 11.79
N PHE A 378 -6.22 -15.53 12.78
CA PHE A 378 -5.86 -16.03 14.10
C PHE A 378 -6.55 -17.35 14.34
N LEU A 379 -5.78 -18.41 14.58
CA LEU A 379 -6.30 -19.71 14.99
C LEU A 379 -5.74 -20.07 16.34
N HIS A 380 -6.59 -20.59 17.21
CA HIS A 380 -6.12 -21.25 18.42
C HIS A 380 -6.87 -22.55 18.68
N HIS A 381 -6.17 -23.48 19.31
CA HIS A 381 -6.80 -24.68 19.82
C HIS A 381 -7.82 -24.33 20.91
N PHE A 382 -8.91 -25.08 20.96
CA PHE A 382 -9.96 -24.91 21.96
C PHE A 382 -10.65 -26.26 22.22
N TYR A 383 -11.27 -26.45 23.38
CA TYR A 383 -11.88 -27.74 23.80
C TYR A 383 -10.89 -28.91 24.03
N GLY A 384 -9.60 -28.62 24.22
CA GLY A 384 -8.54 -29.62 24.44
C GLY A 384 -8.65 -30.49 25.69
N THR A 385 -8.07 -31.70 25.64
CA THR A 385 -8.02 -32.65 26.78
C THR A 385 -7.06 -32.18 27.87
N GLY A 386 -6.21 -31.20 27.56
CA GLY A 386 -5.31 -30.56 28.51
C GLY A 386 -3.94 -31.24 28.58
N TYR A 387 -2.92 -30.46 28.95
CA TYR A 387 -1.51 -30.86 28.93
C TYR A 387 -1.19 -32.15 29.70
N TYR A 388 -1.77 -32.32 30.89
CA TYR A 388 -1.49 -33.46 31.77
C TYR A 388 -2.11 -34.76 31.26
N ALA A 389 -3.22 -34.69 30.54
CA ALA A 389 -3.87 -35.86 29.95
C ALA A 389 -3.08 -36.40 28.73
N THR A 390 -2.40 -35.52 27.98
CA THR A 390 -1.61 -35.90 26.80
C THR A 390 -0.14 -36.24 27.11
N ARG A 391 0.23 -36.32 28.39
CA ARG A 391 1.61 -36.59 28.88
C ARG A 391 2.69 -35.73 28.23
N GLY A 392 2.35 -34.48 27.90
CA GLY A 392 3.29 -33.45 27.48
C GLY A 392 3.95 -33.62 26.10
N ASN A 393 3.55 -34.57 25.25
CA ASN A 393 4.13 -34.65 23.89
C ASN A 393 3.21 -35.26 22.81
N GLN A 394 1.90 -35.04 22.91
CA GLN A 394 0.93 -35.57 21.95
C GLN A 394 -0.03 -34.47 21.50
N GLY A 395 0.35 -33.83 20.40
CA GLY A 395 -0.46 -32.84 19.69
C GLY A 395 -1.19 -33.44 18.48
N ALA A 396 -2.09 -32.67 17.91
CA ALA A 396 -2.67 -32.93 16.61
C ALA A 396 -1.79 -32.37 15.49
N MET A 397 -1.81 -33.02 14.33
CA MET A 397 -1.04 -32.58 13.17
C MET A 397 -1.97 -31.89 12.18
N LEU A 398 -1.71 -30.60 11.94
CA LEU A 398 -2.30 -29.84 10.83
C LEU A 398 -1.29 -29.85 9.69
N PHE A 399 -1.62 -30.51 8.58
CA PHE A 399 -0.71 -30.72 7.46
C PHE A 399 -0.77 -29.55 6.47
N GLU A 400 -1.97 -29.12 6.08
CA GLU A 400 -2.14 -28.04 5.12
C GLU A 400 -3.40 -27.24 5.45
N MET A 401 -3.34 -25.93 5.18
CA MET A 401 -4.39 -24.95 5.28
C MET A 401 -4.43 -24.14 3.98
N GLN A 402 -5.42 -24.42 3.14
CA GLN A 402 -5.60 -23.78 1.84
C GLN A 402 -6.64 -22.68 1.91
N LEU A 403 -6.42 -21.59 1.18
CA LEU A 403 -7.34 -20.47 1.11
C LEU A 403 -7.73 -20.25 -0.35
N PHE A 404 -9.03 -20.12 -0.59
CA PHE A 404 -9.58 -19.88 -1.92
C PHE A 404 -10.55 -18.70 -1.90
N GLY A 405 -10.63 -18.07 -3.06
CA GLY A 405 -11.57 -17.00 -3.35
C GLY A 405 -11.46 -16.64 -4.83
N GLN A 406 -12.06 -15.52 -5.21
CA GLN A 406 -12.08 -15.06 -6.59
C GLN A 406 -12.05 -13.53 -6.65
N GLY A 407 -11.45 -13.02 -7.72
CA GLY A 407 -11.52 -11.62 -8.11
C GLY A 407 -10.23 -10.85 -7.85
N MET A 408 -10.31 -9.56 -8.12
CA MET A 408 -9.24 -8.59 -7.96
C MET A 408 -8.82 -8.44 -6.50
N ILE A 409 -7.52 -8.27 -6.28
CA ILE A 409 -6.95 -8.10 -4.94
C ILE A 409 -7.44 -6.75 -4.36
N PRO A 410 -8.11 -6.74 -3.18
CA PRO A 410 -8.72 -5.54 -2.59
C PRO A 410 -7.78 -4.34 -2.36
N GLY A 411 -6.49 -4.59 -2.19
CA GLY A 411 -5.53 -3.54 -1.88
C GLY A 411 -4.09 -4.03 -1.90
N VAL A 412 -3.22 -3.29 -2.58
CA VAL A 412 -1.75 -3.46 -2.51
C VAL A 412 -1.08 -2.13 -2.21
N THR A 413 0.01 -2.18 -1.45
CA THR A 413 0.79 -1.00 -1.08
C THR A 413 2.16 -1.08 -1.73
N LEU A 414 2.55 -0.03 -2.44
CA LEU A 414 3.88 0.17 -3.00
C LEU A 414 4.58 1.29 -2.23
N THR A 415 5.83 1.07 -1.85
CA THR A 415 6.64 2.06 -1.12
C THR A 415 7.95 2.30 -1.86
N SER A 416 8.26 3.56 -2.15
CA SER A 416 9.50 3.90 -2.83
C SER A 416 10.72 3.61 -1.94
N PRO A 417 11.89 3.36 -2.54
CA PRO A 417 13.15 3.52 -1.80
C PRO A 417 13.27 4.95 -1.26
N LEU A 418 14.27 5.17 -0.40
CA LEU A 418 14.63 6.53 -0.01
C LEU A 418 15.12 7.29 -1.25
N ILE A 419 14.44 8.38 -1.59
CA ILE A 419 14.79 9.22 -2.73
C ILE A 419 15.61 10.40 -2.21
N ASP A 420 16.84 10.52 -2.71
CA ASP A 420 17.70 11.68 -2.53
C ASP A 420 17.69 12.52 -3.81
N VAL A 421 17.16 13.74 -3.73
CA VAL A 421 17.14 14.69 -4.86
C VAL A 421 18.51 15.34 -5.10
N GLY A 422 19.49 15.06 -4.24
CA GLY A 422 20.88 15.52 -4.30
C GLY A 422 21.11 16.91 -3.69
N LYS A 423 20.05 17.73 -3.59
CA LYS A 423 20.06 19.05 -2.96
C LYS A 423 18.73 19.35 -2.29
N THR A 424 18.69 20.39 -1.47
CA THR A 424 17.44 20.86 -0.87
C THR A 424 16.59 21.53 -1.95
N VAL A 425 15.36 21.08 -2.13
CA VAL A 425 14.43 21.62 -3.14
C VAL A 425 13.08 21.94 -2.52
N ASN A 426 12.39 22.92 -3.08
CA ASN A 426 10.97 23.14 -2.80
C ASN A 426 10.14 22.20 -3.67
N LEU A 427 9.59 21.16 -3.06
CA LEU A 427 8.67 20.21 -3.69
C LEU A 427 7.30 20.88 -3.81
N THR A 428 6.81 21.05 -5.04
CA THR A 428 5.63 21.88 -5.32
C THR A 428 4.37 21.06 -5.49
N SER A 429 4.46 19.89 -6.14
CA SER A 429 3.30 19.05 -6.43
C SER A 429 3.68 17.59 -6.67
N VAL A 430 2.69 16.72 -6.50
CA VAL A 430 2.74 15.30 -6.90
C VAL A 430 1.65 15.06 -7.94
N SER A 431 2.01 14.48 -9.07
CA SER A 431 1.06 14.02 -10.09
C SER A 431 1.32 12.57 -10.42
N TRP A 432 0.29 11.87 -10.86
CA TRP A 432 0.36 10.50 -11.35
C TRP A 432 -0.55 10.31 -12.56
N ASP A 433 -0.21 9.33 -13.37
CA ASP A 433 -1.00 8.83 -14.49
C ASP A 433 -1.43 7.39 -14.20
N ALA A 434 -2.72 7.10 -14.34
CA ALA A 434 -3.32 5.85 -13.88
C ALA A 434 -4.67 5.58 -14.56
N ASP A 435 -5.01 4.31 -14.72
CA ASP A 435 -6.38 3.88 -14.97
C ASP A 435 -7.07 3.57 -13.64
N THR A 436 -8.22 4.20 -13.42
CA THR A 436 -8.99 4.07 -12.16
C THR A 436 -10.45 3.75 -12.48
N PRO A 437 -10.77 2.49 -12.83
CA PRO A 437 -12.14 2.07 -13.13
C PRO A 437 -13.10 2.33 -11.95
N PRO A 438 -14.42 2.42 -12.20
CA PRO A 438 -15.40 2.64 -11.13
C PRO A 438 -15.30 1.62 -9.98
N GLY A 439 -15.29 2.12 -8.74
CA GLY A 439 -15.13 1.29 -7.54
C GLY A 439 -13.67 1.03 -7.14
N THR A 440 -12.71 1.58 -7.88
CA THR A 440 -11.28 1.57 -7.54
C THR A 440 -10.79 2.97 -7.17
N ARG A 441 -9.64 3.05 -6.50
CA ARG A 441 -8.95 4.32 -6.25
C ARG A 441 -7.46 4.10 -6.01
N ILE A 442 -6.68 5.15 -6.24
CA ILE A 442 -5.27 5.22 -5.89
C ILE A 442 -5.11 6.27 -4.78
N GLU A 443 -4.41 5.91 -3.72
CA GLU A 443 -4.01 6.85 -2.66
C GLU A 443 -2.50 7.01 -2.70
N VAL A 444 -2.03 8.24 -2.90
CA VAL A 444 -0.60 8.58 -2.84
C VAL A 444 -0.33 9.34 -1.54
N ARG A 445 0.78 9.07 -0.88
CA ARG A 445 1.24 9.75 0.33
C ARG A 445 2.73 10.01 0.24
N THR A 446 3.18 11.06 0.92
CA THR A 446 4.61 11.42 0.97
C THR A 446 5.06 11.58 2.40
N LYS A 447 6.35 11.41 2.62
CA LYS A 447 7.04 11.95 3.80
C LYS A 447 8.40 12.48 3.35
N THR A 448 8.90 13.46 4.08
CA THR A 448 10.16 14.11 3.77
C THR A 448 11.03 14.20 5.01
N GLY A 449 12.33 14.38 4.81
CA GLY A 449 13.24 14.54 5.93
C GLY A 449 14.55 15.21 5.56
N GLU A 450 15.30 15.51 6.61
CA GLU A 450 16.54 16.27 6.52
C GLU A 450 17.78 15.38 6.67
N ARG A 451 17.64 14.24 7.34
CA ARG A 451 18.78 13.38 7.68
C ARG A 451 18.56 11.93 7.41
N VAL A 452 19.63 11.31 6.95
CA VAL A 452 19.73 9.88 6.78
C VAL A 452 20.94 9.38 7.54
N ARG A 453 20.98 8.07 7.76
CA ARG A 453 22.17 7.39 8.25
C ARG A 453 22.34 6.10 7.48
N GLU A 454 23.57 5.63 7.42
CA GLU A 454 23.85 4.30 6.91
C GLU A 454 23.65 3.25 8.01
N ILE A 455 23.02 2.14 7.66
CA ILE A 455 22.96 0.94 8.50
C ILE A 455 23.52 -0.23 7.73
N THR A 456 24.34 -1.03 8.40
CA THR A 456 24.86 -2.27 7.82
C THR A 456 23.98 -3.44 8.25
N ARG A 457 23.35 -4.11 7.28
CA ARG A 457 22.55 -5.31 7.47
C ARG A 457 23.33 -6.55 7.06
N TYR A 458 23.18 -7.61 7.85
CA TYR A 458 23.89 -8.87 7.66
C TYR A 458 22.90 -9.96 7.32
N TYR A 459 23.13 -10.70 6.23
CA TYR A 459 22.23 -11.77 5.78
C TYR A 459 22.91 -13.13 5.86
N ASP A 460 22.16 -14.22 6.06
CA ASP A 460 22.66 -15.56 5.75
C ASP A 460 22.58 -15.88 4.26
N LYS A 461 23.16 -17.03 3.89
CA LYS A 461 23.10 -17.57 2.53
C LYS A 461 21.67 -17.79 2.01
N MET A 462 20.68 -17.87 2.89
CA MET A 462 19.28 -18.02 2.53
C MET A 462 18.55 -16.68 2.40
N GLY A 463 19.25 -15.55 2.60
CA GLY A 463 18.68 -14.20 2.50
C GLY A 463 17.98 -13.72 3.76
N ASN A 464 18.09 -14.43 4.89
CA ASN A 464 17.50 -13.98 6.16
C ASN A 464 18.43 -12.97 6.85
N GLU A 465 17.87 -11.84 7.27
CA GLU A 465 18.61 -10.84 8.06
C GLU A 465 18.96 -11.38 9.46
N MET A 466 20.12 -11.01 9.96
CA MET A 466 20.64 -11.41 11.25
C MET A 466 21.56 -10.35 11.86
N THR A 467 21.92 -10.53 13.13
CA THR A 467 22.87 -9.63 13.78
C THR A 467 24.29 -9.86 13.28
N GLU A 468 25.10 -8.80 13.30
CA GLU A 468 26.52 -8.85 12.98
C GLU A 468 27.26 -9.95 13.74
N GLU A 469 26.97 -10.09 15.04
CA GLU A 469 27.59 -11.11 15.89
C GLU A 469 27.26 -12.53 15.42
N MET A 470 26.00 -12.79 15.06
CA MET A 470 25.58 -14.10 14.55
C MET A 470 26.21 -14.38 13.19
N TRP A 471 26.32 -13.37 12.32
CA TRP A 471 26.95 -13.47 11.02
C TRP A 471 28.45 -13.79 11.13
N LYS A 472 29.17 -13.08 12.01
CA LYS A 472 30.60 -13.31 12.30
C LYS A 472 30.86 -14.71 12.88
N LYS A 473 29.95 -15.24 13.70
CA LYS A 473 30.04 -16.61 14.25
C LYS A 473 29.75 -17.71 13.22
N ARG A 474 29.16 -17.40 12.06
CA ARG A 474 28.89 -18.40 11.01
C ARG A 474 30.15 -18.74 10.20
N PRO A 475 30.29 -20.00 9.74
CA PRO A 475 31.28 -20.38 8.75
C PRO A 475 31.11 -19.55 7.47
N PRO A 476 32.20 -19.15 6.78
CA PRO A 476 32.13 -18.32 5.56
C PRO A 476 31.19 -18.88 4.48
N SER A 477 31.08 -20.21 4.38
CA SER A 477 30.21 -20.91 3.41
C SER A 477 28.70 -20.75 3.67
N LEU A 478 28.29 -20.25 4.84
CA LEU A 478 26.90 -20.05 5.27
C LEU A 478 26.56 -18.57 5.50
N ARG A 479 27.52 -17.66 5.28
CA ARG A 479 27.31 -16.22 5.32
C ARG A 479 26.68 -15.77 4.01
N GLY A 480 25.71 -14.87 4.10
CA GLY A 480 25.15 -14.14 2.97
C GLY A 480 25.78 -12.76 2.83
N PRO A 481 25.21 -11.91 1.97
CA PRO A 481 25.74 -10.57 1.74
C PRO A 481 25.68 -9.71 3.01
N VAL A 482 26.57 -8.72 3.06
CA VAL A 482 26.49 -7.59 3.98
C VAL A 482 26.09 -6.40 3.12
N VAL A 483 24.96 -5.76 3.45
CA VAL A 483 24.37 -4.68 2.65
C VAL A 483 24.34 -3.42 3.50
N THR A 484 24.81 -2.31 2.97
CA THR A 484 24.68 -0.99 3.59
C THR A 484 23.45 -0.30 3.01
N ASP A 485 22.47 0.00 3.87
CA ASP A 485 21.26 0.72 3.50
C ASP A 485 21.29 2.14 4.06
N THR A 486 20.83 3.10 3.26
CA THR A 486 20.55 4.46 3.74
C THR A 486 19.13 4.52 4.29
N VAL A 487 18.98 4.85 5.57
CA VAL A 487 17.67 4.92 6.25
C VAL A 487 17.39 6.29 6.85
N ALA A 488 16.11 6.64 6.91
CA ALA A 488 15.63 7.85 7.55
C ALA A 488 15.97 7.87 9.06
N VAL A 489 16.48 9.00 9.56
CA VAL A 489 16.61 9.25 11.00
C VAL A 489 15.28 9.80 11.51
N ALA A 490 14.48 8.96 12.17
CA ALA A 490 13.07 9.25 12.49
C ALA A 490 12.78 10.63 13.14
N LYS A 491 13.70 11.15 13.96
CA LYS A 491 13.59 12.49 14.59
C LYS A 491 13.54 13.64 13.57
N TYR A 492 14.19 13.48 12.43
CA TYR A 492 14.38 14.51 11.39
C TYR A 492 13.51 14.27 10.14
N TRP A 493 12.49 13.43 10.27
CA TRP A 493 11.54 13.11 9.20
C TRP A 493 10.12 13.41 9.63
N SER A 494 9.31 13.88 8.69
CA SER A 494 7.88 14.04 8.91
C SER A 494 7.20 12.67 9.05
N PRO A 495 6.04 12.59 9.73
CA PRO A 495 5.12 11.48 9.49
C PRO A 495 4.67 11.49 8.03
N TRP A 496 4.03 10.40 7.59
CA TRP A 496 3.34 10.35 6.31
C TRP A 496 2.25 11.41 6.23
N SER A 497 2.14 12.08 5.09
CA SER A 497 1.07 13.03 4.79
C SER A 497 -0.30 12.34 4.84
N PRO A 498 -1.39 13.12 4.91
CA PRO A 498 -2.68 12.66 4.40
C PRO A 498 -2.56 12.24 2.92
N PRO A 499 -3.46 11.37 2.42
CA PRO A 499 -3.48 11.01 1.02
C PRO A 499 -3.85 12.21 0.13
N TYR A 500 -3.15 12.34 -1.01
CA TYR A 500 -3.51 13.31 -2.05
C TYR A 500 -4.88 12.96 -2.63
N LEU A 501 -5.75 13.96 -2.81
CA LEU A 501 -7.11 13.78 -3.30
C LEU A 501 -7.18 13.71 -4.82
N ARG A 502 -6.21 14.30 -5.52
CA ARG A 502 -6.13 14.30 -6.99
C ARG A 502 -4.68 14.44 -7.50
N SER A 503 -4.45 13.93 -8.70
CA SER A 503 -3.19 14.12 -9.41
C SER A 503 -2.93 15.61 -9.68
N GLY A 504 -1.70 16.07 -9.42
CA GLY A 504 -1.28 17.46 -9.58
C GLY A 504 -1.54 18.35 -8.37
N GLU A 505 -1.96 17.77 -7.24
CA GLU A 505 -2.17 18.52 -6.00
C GLU A 505 -0.86 19.05 -5.41
N ARG A 506 -0.96 20.15 -4.64
CA ARG A 506 0.18 20.76 -3.93
C ARG A 506 0.80 19.74 -2.98
N PHE A 507 2.13 19.73 -2.92
CA PHE A 507 2.88 18.85 -2.05
C PHE A 507 2.50 19.04 -0.56
N LEU A 508 2.14 17.97 0.14
CA LEU A 508 1.55 18.04 1.48
C LEU A 508 2.56 17.82 2.63
N SER A 509 3.72 17.22 2.37
CA SER A 509 4.76 17.04 3.37
C SER A 509 5.63 18.31 3.50
N PRO A 510 6.37 18.48 4.63
CA PRO A 510 7.27 19.62 4.82
C PRO A 510 8.24 19.79 3.64
N SER A 511 8.42 21.04 3.22
CA SER A 511 9.31 21.46 2.14
C SER A 511 9.83 22.86 2.45
N PRO A 512 11.10 23.18 2.15
CA PRO A 512 12.00 22.48 1.24
C PRO A 512 12.74 21.31 1.91
N ARG A 513 12.98 20.22 1.17
CA ARG A 513 13.67 19.02 1.68
C ARG A 513 14.53 18.37 0.57
N ARG A 514 15.54 17.60 0.97
CA ARG A 514 16.43 16.84 0.08
C ARG A 514 15.97 15.38 -0.07
N TYR A 515 15.53 14.79 1.04
CA TYR A 515 15.15 13.39 1.09
C TYR A 515 13.63 13.24 1.18
N LEU A 516 13.10 12.25 0.48
CA LEU A 516 11.68 11.90 0.56
C LEU A 516 11.42 10.41 0.35
N GLN A 517 10.20 9.99 0.67
CA GLN A 517 9.64 8.70 0.29
C GLN A 517 8.18 8.86 -0.14
N LEU A 518 7.75 7.97 -1.02
CA LEU A 518 6.38 7.84 -1.52
C LEU A 518 5.78 6.52 -1.04
N GLU A 519 4.49 6.55 -0.73
CA GLU A 519 3.65 5.37 -0.48
C GLU A 519 2.44 5.49 -1.40
N VAL A 520 2.11 4.40 -2.08
CA VAL A 520 1.02 4.32 -3.03
C VAL A 520 0.17 3.11 -2.70
N GLU A 521 -1.13 3.30 -2.48
CA GLU A 521 -2.07 2.22 -2.32
C GLU A 521 -2.97 2.12 -3.55
N LEU A 522 -2.97 0.95 -4.19
CA LEU A 522 -3.91 0.59 -5.26
C LEU A 522 -5.06 -0.16 -4.61
N LEU A 523 -6.24 0.46 -4.56
CA LEU A 523 -7.38 -0.04 -3.77
C LEU A 523 -8.56 -0.38 -4.66
N SER A 524 -9.21 -1.50 -4.38
CA SER A 524 -10.45 -1.90 -5.05
C SER A 524 -11.55 -2.29 -4.07
N GLN A 525 -12.75 -1.76 -4.31
CA GLN A 525 -14.00 -2.22 -3.69
C GLN A 525 -14.80 -3.17 -4.59
N ASN A 526 -14.38 -3.30 -5.85
CA ASN A 526 -15.03 -4.13 -6.85
C ASN A 526 -14.18 -5.38 -7.11
N PRO A 527 -14.67 -6.60 -6.84
CA PRO A 527 -13.91 -7.82 -7.14
C PRO A 527 -13.65 -8.02 -8.64
N GLU A 528 -14.25 -7.23 -9.54
CA GLU A 528 -14.07 -7.34 -10.99
C GLU A 528 -13.25 -6.18 -11.60
N ALA A 529 -12.75 -5.24 -10.79
CA ALA A 529 -11.98 -4.10 -11.29
C ALA A 529 -10.79 -3.78 -10.38
N VAL A 530 -9.71 -3.31 -10.97
CA VAL A 530 -8.49 -2.94 -10.25
C VAL A 530 -7.86 -1.70 -10.89
N PRO A 531 -7.27 -0.78 -10.11
CA PRO A 531 -6.56 0.34 -10.71
C PRO A 531 -5.18 -0.10 -11.16
N SER A 532 -4.68 0.55 -12.20
CA SER A 532 -3.29 0.40 -12.68
C SER A 532 -2.60 1.76 -12.69
N LEU A 533 -1.30 1.76 -12.47
CA LEU A 533 -0.49 2.98 -12.33
C LEU A 533 0.60 2.98 -13.38
N ASN A 534 0.67 4.04 -14.18
CA ASN A 534 1.68 4.21 -15.21
C ASN A 534 2.89 4.98 -14.68
N SER A 535 2.64 6.17 -14.11
CA SER A 535 3.73 7.03 -13.66
C SER A 535 3.40 7.85 -12.42
N ILE A 536 4.44 8.25 -11.69
CA ILE A 536 4.40 9.29 -10.66
C ILE A 536 5.44 10.35 -11.00
N THR A 537 5.06 11.62 -10.96
CA THR A 537 5.93 12.77 -11.20
C THR A 537 5.89 13.72 -10.00
N LEU A 538 7.07 14.02 -9.46
CA LEU A 538 7.28 15.06 -8.47
C LEU A 538 7.79 16.30 -9.18
N SER A 539 7.12 17.43 -8.96
CA SER A 539 7.64 18.72 -9.44
C SER A 539 8.33 19.46 -8.30
N PHE A 540 9.45 20.11 -8.60
CA PHE A 540 10.21 20.88 -7.64
C PHE A 540 10.85 22.12 -8.26
N SER A 541 11.28 23.03 -7.41
CA SER A 541 11.95 24.29 -7.78
C SER A 541 13.01 24.65 -6.73
N PRO A 542 13.90 25.62 -7.01
CA PRO A 542 14.71 26.25 -5.99
C PRO A 542 13.81 26.77 -4.85
N PRO A 543 14.21 26.57 -3.59
CA PRO A 543 13.49 27.13 -2.47
C PRO A 543 13.44 28.67 -2.52
N ALA A 544 12.42 29.25 -1.89
CA ALA A 544 12.39 30.68 -1.56
C ALA A 544 13.61 31.01 -0.71
N ILE A 545 13.76 30.29 0.40
CA ILE A 545 14.91 30.30 1.29
C ILE A 545 14.91 28.94 2.01
N GLY A 546 15.88 28.65 2.89
CA GLY A 546 15.81 27.49 3.79
C GLY A 546 14.50 27.39 4.59
N THR A 547 14.41 26.45 5.54
CA THR A 547 13.19 26.25 6.32
C THR A 547 12.74 27.55 7.01
N ILE A 548 11.51 28.00 6.75
CA ILE A 548 10.89 29.15 7.41
C ILE A 548 9.93 28.59 8.47
N TYR A 549 9.89 29.23 9.63
CA TYR A 549 8.95 28.90 10.69
C TYR A 549 7.85 29.95 10.81
N SER A 550 6.65 29.51 11.14
CA SER A 550 5.49 30.38 11.38
C SER A 550 4.90 30.19 12.76
N GLU A 551 4.40 31.30 13.30
CA GLU A 551 3.64 31.37 14.55
C GLU A 551 2.44 32.29 14.35
N VAL A 552 1.25 31.89 14.83
CA VAL A 552 0.06 32.73 14.87
C VAL A 552 -0.27 33.11 16.31
N THR A 553 -0.58 34.38 16.53
CA THR A 553 -1.01 34.91 17.83
C THR A 553 -2.31 35.71 17.69
N PRO A 554 -3.24 35.64 18.65
CA PRO A 554 -3.25 34.74 19.80
C PRO A 554 -3.65 33.30 19.43
N GLN A 555 -3.06 32.31 20.10
CA GLN A 555 -3.39 30.87 19.90
C GLN A 555 -4.67 30.42 20.61
N ARG A 556 -5.32 31.31 21.36
CA ARG A 556 -6.59 31.05 22.02
C ARG A 556 -7.47 32.28 21.94
N VAL A 557 -8.69 32.10 21.44
CA VAL A 557 -9.70 33.15 21.37
C VAL A 557 -10.97 32.72 22.12
N PRO A 558 -11.68 33.66 22.77
CA PRO A 558 -12.78 33.32 23.66
C PRO A 558 -14.08 32.93 22.94
N GLN A 559 -14.32 33.43 21.72
CA GLN A 559 -15.61 33.30 21.04
C GLN A 559 -15.46 33.10 19.53
N ALA A 560 -16.23 32.14 18.98
CA ALA A 560 -16.33 31.86 17.55
C ALA A 560 -17.29 32.83 16.85
N GLY A 561 -17.12 33.02 15.54
CA GLY A 561 -18.10 33.73 14.69
C GLY A 561 -18.06 35.25 14.76
N ILE A 562 -17.15 35.81 15.55
CA ILE A 562 -16.89 37.25 15.62
C ILE A 562 -15.51 37.59 15.06
N PRO A 563 -15.29 38.80 14.51
CA PRO A 563 -13.97 39.24 14.05
C PRO A 563 -12.96 39.21 15.20
N GLN A 564 -11.79 38.63 14.92
CA GLN A 564 -10.63 38.55 15.81
C GLN A 564 -9.39 39.01 15.05
N THR A 565 -8.49 39.72 15.74
CA THR A 565 -7.20 40.11 15.17
C THR A 565 -6.18 39.02 15.45
N PHE A 566 -5.50 38.59 14.40
CA PHE A 566 -4.38 37.67 14.43
C PHE A 566 -3.12 38.34 13.90
N CYS A 567 -1.97 37.94 14.40
CA CYS A 567 -0.66 38.25 13.84
C CYS A 567 0.03 36.94 13.48
N LEU A 568 0.33 36.77 12.20
CA LEU A 568 1.17 35.69 11.69
C LEU A 568 2.61 36.21 11.58
N THR A 569 3.51 35.60 12.32
CA THR A 569 4.94 35.89 12.29
C THR A 569 5.66 34.81 11.50
N LEU A 570 6.44 35.20 10.49
CA LEU A 570 7.35 34.33 9.76
C LEU A 570 8.78 34.63 10.21
N ARG A 571 9.47 33.60 10.71
CA ARG A 571 10.86 33.68 11.17
C ARG A 571 11.73 32.86 10.25
N MET A 572 12.80 33.47 9.79
CA MET A 572 13.89 32.76 9.13
C MET A 572 14.88 32.33 10.24
N PRO A 573 15.45 31.12 10.19
CA PRO A 573 16.51 30.69 11.11
C PRO A 573 17.87 31.28 10.74
N GLU A 574 18.88 31.10 11.61
CA GLU A 574 20.27 31.52 11.38
C GLU A 574 20.82 30.95 10.06
N MET A 575 21.01 31.82 9.06
CA MET A 575 21.24 31.43 7.67
C MET A 575 22.64 31.86 7.20
N GLY A 576 23.30 30.93 6.49
CA GLY A 576 24.64 31.16 5.93
C GLY A 576 24.70 32.31 4.91
N THR A 577 25.92 32.65 4.46
CA THR A 577 26.16 33.84 3.64
C THR A 577 25.51 33.74 2.25
N ILE A 578 24.84 34.83 1.85
CA ILE A 578 24.17 34.94 0.56
C ILE A 578 25.09 35.63 -0.44
N HIS A 579 25.10 35.12 -1.67
CA HIS A 579 25.85 35.65 -2.80
C HIS A 579 24.91 35.89 -3.96
N TRP A 580 25.02 37.07 -4.59
CA TRP A 580 24.17 37.50 -5.68
C TRP A 580 24.94 37.49 -6.99
N TYR A 581 24.33 36.96 -8.04
CA TYR A 581 24.93 36.92 -9.37
C TYR A 581 24.04 37.66 -10.36
N ASN A 582 24.66 38.29 -11.36
CA ASN A 582 23.93 38.78 -12.52
C ASN A 582 23.72 37.65 -13.55
N ARG A 583 22.95 37.91 -14.61
CA ARG A 583 22.65 36.93 -15.68
C ARG A 583 23.88 36.33 -16.39
N TRP A 584 25.06 36.91 -16.21
CA TRP A 584 26.34 36.45 -16.78
C TRP A 584 27.19 35.70 -15.74
N ASN A 585 26.59 35.27 -14.61
CA ASN A 585 27.26 34.59 -13.50
C ASN A 585 28.42 35.39 -12.88
N LYS A 586 28.39 36.73 -12.98
CA LYS A 586 29.32 37.59 -12.24
C LYS A 586 28.69 37.95 -10.90
N GLU A 587 29.45 37.72 -9.83
CA GLU A 587 29.07 38.11 -8.47
C GLU A 587 28.94 39.64 -8.36
N VAL A 588 27.89 40.09 -7.69
CA VAL A 588 27.54 41.50 -7.46
C VAL A 588 27.08 41.65 -6.01
N SER A 589 27.09 42.89 -5.48
CA SER A 589 26.49 43.14 -4.17
C SER A 589 24.96 43.07 -4.25
N GLN A 590 24.29 42.82 -3.13
CA GLN A 590 22.82 42.88 -3.02
C GLN A 590 22.26 44.19 -3.60
N THR A 591 22.82 45.34 -3.20
CA THR A 591 22.39 46.66 -3.69
C THR A 591 22.52 46.81 -5.21
N GLN A 592 23.55 46.18 -5.81
CA GLN A 592 23.69 46.17 -7.27
C GLN A 592 22.64 45.26 -7.89
N TRP A 593 22.42 44.07 -7.33
CA TRP A 593 21.44 43.10 -7.79
C TRP A 593 20.00 43.65 -7.75
N ASP A 594 19.63 44.37 -6.70
CA ASP A 594 18.31 45.00 -6.53
C ASP A 594 18.02 46.02 -7.65
N ARG A 595 19.05 46.74 -8.11
CA ARG A 595 18.94 47.73 -9.20
C ARG A 595 18.91 47.11 -10.59
N LEU A 596 19.24 45.82 -10.74
CA LEU A 596 19.15 45.13 -12.01
C LEU A 596 17.68 44.91 -12.39
N SER A 597 17.37 45.07 -13.66
CA SER A 597 16.08 44.60 -14.20
C SER A 597 15.96 43.09 -14.04
N GLU A 598 14.73 42.57 -14.03
CA GLU A 598 14.45 41.13 -13.93
C GLU A 598 15.27 40.30 -14.94
N TYR A 599 15.41 40.78 -16.17
CA TYR A 599 16.22 40.14 -17.22
C TYR A 599 17.73 40.13 -16.96
N GLN A 600 18.24 41.07 -16.16
CA GLN A 600 19.67 41.19 -15.83
C GLN A 600 20.06 40.45 -14.55
N ARG A 601 19.08 40.11 -13.69
CA ARG A 601 19.31 39.32 -12.48
C ARG A 601 19.70 37.90 -12.84
N GLY A 602 20.67 37.36 -12.11
CA GLY A 602 21.03 35.94 -12.15
C GLY A 602 20.65 35.25 -10.86
N LYS A 603 21.22 34.05 -10.64
CA LYS A 603 20.96 33.24 -9.46
C LYS A 603 21.35 33.95 -8.16
N VAL A 604 20.64 33.61 -7.10
CA VAL A 604 21.02 33.93 -5.72
C VAL A 604 21.38 32.62 -5.04
N VAL A 605 22.55 32.60 -4.39
CA VAL A 605 23.10 31.38 -3.80
C VAL A 605 23.33 31.60 -2.33
N GLN A 606 22.80 30.69 -1.53
CA GLN A 606 23.09 30.56 -0.12
C GLN A 606 24.24 29.56 0.08
N LYS A 607 25.27 29.94 0.83
CA LYS A 607 26.34 29.02 1.25
C LYS A 607 26.03 28.46 2.63
N ILE A 608 25.79 27.16 2.70
CA ILE A 608 25.42 26.43 3.92
C ILE A 608 26.59 25.54 4.32
N ARG A 609 27.06 25.66 5.56
CA ARG A 609 28.07 24.73 6.09
C ARG A 609 27.38 23.48 6.63
N ARG A 610 27.84 22.32 6.21
CA ARG A 610 27.40 21.01 6.69
C ARG A 610 28.49 20.35 7.50
N PHE A 611 28.09 19.56 8.47
CA PHE A 611 28.97 18.89 9.41
C PHE A 611 28.69 17.39 9.38
N TYR A 612 29.75 16.58 9.40
CA TYR A 612 29.64 15.13 9.35
C TYR A 612 30.33 14.51 10.57
N ASP A 613 29.84 13.37 11.04
CA ASP A 613 30.58 12.52 11.98
C ASP A 613 31.68 11.71 11.26
N GLN A 614 32.51 10.98 12.02
CA GLN A 614 33.58 10.15 11.47
C GLN A 614 33.09 9.05 10.52
N GLU A 615 31.83 8.64 10.65
CA GLU A 615 31.20 7.62 9.78
C GLU A 615 30.60 8.24 8.50
N GLY A 616 30.64 9.57 8.36
CA GLY A 616 30.13 10.30 7.20
C GLY A 616 28.65 10.66 7.30
N ASN A 617 27.98 10.48 8.45
CA ASN A 617 26.59 10.90 8.62
C ASN A 617 26.50 12.40 8.91
N GLU A 618 25.54 13.08 8.29
CA GLU A 618 25.30 14.53 8.49
C GLU A 618 24.71 14.79 9.89
N ILE A 619 25.34 15.70 10.66
CA ILE A 619 24.97 16.08 12.04
C ILE A 619 24.82 17.60 12.20
N THR A 620 24.26 18.10 13.33
CA THR A 620 24.20 19.56 13.57
C THR A 620 25.61 20.08 13.86
N GLU A 621 25.81 21.39 13.68
CA GLU A 621 27.02 22.06 14.18
C GLU A 621 27.19 21.85 15.68
N GLU A 622 26.11 21.96 16.45
CA GLU A 622 26.11 21.73 17.91
C GLU A 622 26.55 20.30 18.26
N GLU A 623 25.96 19.28 17.63
CA GLU A 623 26.34 17.87 17.78
C GLU A 623 27.81 17.67 17.39
N TRP A 624 28.27 18.30 16.29
CA TRP A 624 29.66 18.21 15.82
C TRP A 624 30.64 18.87 16.80
N LEU A 625 30.26 19.99 17.40
CA LEU A 625 31.05 20.69 18.42
C LEU A 625 31.08 19.92 19.75
N GLU A 626 30.03 19.18 20.09
CA GLU A 626 29.97 18.28 21.24
C GLU A 626 30.83 17.02 21.06
N LEU A 627 31.04 16.56 19.81
CA LEU A 627 31.95 15.44 19.54
C LEU A 627 33.39 15.79 19.92
N VAL A 628 34.07 14.80 20.49
CA VAL A 628 35.53 14.83 20.65
C VAL A 628 36.19 14.88 19.26
N PRO A 629 37.35 15.54 19.10
CA PRO A 629 37.96 15.77 17.79
C PRO A 629 38.16 14.51 16.93
N GLU A 630 38.39 13.35 17.55
CA GLU A 630 38.60 12.08 16.87
C GLU A 630 37.33 11.51 16.22
N LEU A 631 36.14 11.91 16.70
CA LEU A 631 34.84 11.50 16.18
C LEU A 631 34.25 12.50 15.18
N ARG A 632 34.90 13.65 14.98
CA ARG A 632 34.47 14.66 14.00
C ARG A 632 34.87 14.22 12.61
N GLY A 633 33.90 14.18 11.71
CA GLY A 633 34.14 14.08 10.27
C GLY A 633 34.43 15.44 9.64
N GLU A 634 34.39 15.46 8.31
CA GLU A 634 34.62 16.68 7.54
C GLU A 634 33.49 17.71 7.74
N SER A 635 33.78 18.97 7.41
CA SER A 635 32.74 19.99 7.21
C SER A 635 32.92 20.58 5.83
N GLU A 636 31.83 20.77 5.10
CA GLU A 636 31.86 21.30 3.74
C GLU A 636 30.91 22.47 3.61
N VAL A 637 31.17 23.35 2.64
CA VAL A 637 30.25 24.44 2.29
C VAL A 637 29.53 24.07 1.01
N VAL A 638 28.21 23.92 1.10
CA VAL A 638 27.34 23.61 -0.01
C VAL A 638 26.67 24.88 -0.51
N GLU A 639 26.63 25.04 -1.83
CA GLU A 639 25.89 26.11 -2.49
C GLU A 639 24.47 25.68 -2.81
N GLN A 640 23.50 26.40 -2.27
CA GLN A 640 22.07 26.21 -2.50
C GLN A 640 21.51 27.40 -3.25
N GLU A 641 20.95 27.17 -4.44
CA GLU A 641 20.22 28.21 -5.15
C GLU A 641 18.90 28.50 -4.44
N ILE A 642 18.62 29.80 -4.24
CA ILE A 642 17.42 30.32 -3.58
C ILE A 642 16.79 31.41 -4.44
N THR A 643 15.51 31.70 -4.22
CA THR A 643 14.76 32.71 -4.99
C THR A 643 14.42 33.96 -4.18
N GLY A 644 14.56 33.91 -2.86
CA GLY A 644 13.93 34.85 -1.94
C GLY A 644 12.41 34.70 -1.99
N PHE A 645 11.69 35.59 -1.29
CA PHE A 645 10.26 35.72 -1.49
C PHE A 645 9.81 37.17 -1.34
N ASN A 646 8.76 37.52 -2.06
CA ASN A 646 8.05 38.78 -1.89
C ASN A 646 6.52 38.57 -1.85
N ARG A 647 6.06 37.33 -1.75
CA ARG A 647 4.63 37.02 -1.62
C ARG A 647 4.42 36.07 -0.47
N VAL A 648 3.43 36.37 0.36
CA VAL A 648 2.99 35.52 1.46
C VAL A 648 1.51 35.22 1.28
N LEU A 649 1.18 33.95 1.19
CA LEU A 649 -0.19 33.45 1.18
C LEU A 649 -0.48 32.81 2.53
N VAL A 650 -1.58 33.21 3.15
CA VAL A 650 -2.08 32.66 4.42
C VAL A 650 -3.45 32.06 4.16
N GLU A 651 -3.67 30.81 4.55
CA GLU A 651 -5.00 30.22 4.58
C GLU A 651 -5.75 30.75 5.80
N THR A 652 -6.94 31.30 5.58
CA THR A 652 -7.73 31.98 6.60
C THR A 652 -9.14 31.38 6.68
N PRO A 653 -9.73 31.23 7.88
CA PRO A 653 -11.06 30.62 8.05
C PRO A 653 -12.22 31.46 7.49
N SER A 654 -11.95 32.72 7.16
CA SER A 654 -12.88 33.67 6.54
C SER A 654 -12.08 34.76 5.82
N LEU A 655 -12.79 35.62 5.07
CA LEU A 655 -12.24 36.84 4.51
C LEU A 655 -11.47 37.66 5.56
N ALA A 656 -10.19 37.93 5.28
CA ALA A 656 -9.31 38.75 6.10
C ALA A 656 -9.49 40.25 5.80
N ARG A 657 -9.37 41.10 6.83
CA ARG A 657 -9.52 42.56 6.77
C ARG A 657 -8.45 43.24 7.64
N LYS A 658 -8.34 44.57 7.54
CA LYS A 658 -7.42 45.39 8.38
C LYS A 658 -5.99 44.82 8.40
N VAL A 659 -5.45 44.58 7.22
CA VAL A 659 -4.13 43.97 7.06
C VAL A 659 -3.06 45.03 7.36
N GLU A 660 -2.16 44.74 8.29
CA GLU A 660 -0.96 45.52 8.56
C GLU A 660 0.27 44.64 8.41
N LEU A 661 1.30 45.16 7.73
CA LEU A 661 2.56 44.46 7.47
C LEU A 661 3.69 45.12 8.26
N ARG A 662 4.55 44.30 8.87
CA ARG A 662 5.87 44.72 9.38
C ARG A 662 6.95 43.82 8.79
N ILE A 663 8.08 44.43 8.45
CA ILE A 663 9.28 43.75 7.99
C ILE A 663 10.43 44.20 8.89
N GLY A 664 11.13 43.27 9.54
CA GLY A 664 12.19 43.59 10.51
C GLY A 664 11.68 44.43 11.69
N GLY A 665 10.40 44.27 12.07
CA GLY A 665 9.73 45.06 13.10
C GLY A 665 9.22 46.45 12.66
N GLU A 666 9.62 46.94 11.49
CA GLU A 666 9.19 48.24 10.97
C GLU A 666 7.87 48.13 10.19
N LYS A 667 6.92 49.02 10.50
CA LYS A 667 5.63 49.09 9.78
C LYS A 667 5.87 49.50 8.34
N THR A 668 5.39 48.67 7.42
CA THR A 668 5.63 48.79 5.98
C THR A 668 4.32 48.63 5.22
N GLU A 669 4.11 49.41 4.16
CA GLU A 669 2.94 49.25 3.29
C GLU A 669 3.16 48.08 2.31
N PRO A 670 2.21 47.13 2.18
CA PRO A 670 2.28 46.09 1.17
C PRO A 670 2.14 46.68 -0.24
N GLU A 671 2.77 46.05 -1.23
CA GLU A 671 2.60 46.42 -2.64
C GLU A 671 1.19 46.09 -3.13
N GLU A 672 0.67 44.93 -2.71
CA GLU A 672 -0.67 44.46 -3.05
C GLU A 672 -1.22 43.56 -1.95
N VAL A 673 -2.54 43.61 -1.72
CA VAL A 673 -3.25 42.72 -0.79
C VAL A 673 -4.49 42.18 -1.49
N GLU A 674 -4.56 40.87 -1.66
CA GLU A 674 -5.74 40.16 -2.14
C GLU A 674 -6.32 39.30 -1.01
N ALA A 675 -7.51 39.63 -0.53
CA ALA A 675 -8.23 38.81 0.44
C ALA A 675 -9.39 38.08 -0.26
N ARG A 676 -9.48 36.77 -0.01
CA ARG A 676 -10.57 35.89 -0.44
C ARG A 676 -11.23 35.28 0.78
N ASP A 677 -12.34 34.59 0.58
CA ASP A 677 -13.10 34.01 1.70
C ASP A 677 -12.32 32.94 2.49
N ASP A 678 -11.27 32.36 1.90
CA ASP A 678 -10.46 31.27 2.44
C ASP A 678 -8.96 31.59 2.55
N SER A 679 -8.53 32.78 2.11
CA SER A 679 -7.12 33.09 1.99
C SER A 679 -6.80 34.59 1.97
N LEU A 680 -5.59 34.92 2.39
CA LEU A 680 -5.00 36.25 2.33
C LEU A 680 -3.66 36.17 1.62
N LEU A 681 -3.53 36.85 0.48
CA LEU A 681 -2.28 37.03 -0.25
C LEU A 681 -1.76 38.45 -0.02
N VAL A 682 -0.52 38.56 0.45
CA VAL A 682 0.19 39.82 0.67
C VAL A 682 1.45 39.84 -0.20
N THR A 683 1.54 40.81 -1.10
CA THR A 683 2.75 41.10 -1.87
C THR A 683 3.57 42.16 -1.13
N LEU A 684 4.80 41.80 -0.80
CA LEU A 684 5.78 42.63 -0.09
C LEU A 684 6.47 43.58 -1.07
N PRO A 685 6.85 44.81 -0.64
CA PRO A 685 7.45 45.82 -1.53
C PRO A 685 8.86 45.49 -2.01
N ARG A 686 9.48 44.44 -1.48
CA ARG A 686 10.81 43.94 -1.87
C ARG A 686 10.92 42.44 -1.63
N PHE A 687 11.90 41.82 -2.29
CA PHE A 687 12.30 40.45 -1.98
C PHE A 687 13.06 40.39 -0.67
N LEU A 688 12.76 39.37 0.13
CA LEU A 688 13.40 39.09 1.40
C LEU A 688 14.31 37.87 1.28
N PHE A 689 15.45 37.94 1.96
CA PHE A 689 16.50 36.92 1.87
C PHE A 689 17.18 36.63 3.21
N THR A 690 17.06 37.48 4.23
CA THR A 690 17.82 37.34 5.50
C THR A 690 16.90 37.33 6.72
N GLU A 691 17.43 36.92 7.87
CA GLU A 691 16.67 36.90 9.14
C GLU A 691 16.28 38.27 9.67
N GLU A 692 17.06 39.29 9.34
CA GLU A 692 16.74 40.68 9.65
C GLU A 692 15.40 41.10 9.00
N ASP A 693 14.95 40.34 7.99
CA ASP A 693 13.67 40.53 7.29
C ASP A 693 12.52 39.69 7.89
N SER A 694 12.41 39.57 9.22
CA SER A 694 11.25 38.90 9.83
C SER A 694 9.94 39.54 9.35
N VAL A 695 8.94 38.72 9.01
CA VAL A 695 7.67 39.20 8.47
C VAL A 695 6.56 39.02 9.49
N GLU A 696 5.85 40.09 9.82
CA GLU A 696 4.65 40.04 10.64
C GLU A 696 3.47 40.56 9.82
N ILE A 697 2.44 39.73 9.68
CA ILE A 697 1.19 40.08 9.00
C ILE A 697 0.09 40.04 10.03
N GLN A 698 -0.37 41.22 10.44
CA GLN A 698 -1.53 41.37 11.30
C GLN A 698 -2.78 41.51 10.43
N PHE A 699 -3.85 40.78 10.76
CA PHE A 699 -5.11 40.84 10.02
C PHE A 699 -6.28 40.47 10.93
N GLU A 700 -7.48 40.90 10.55
CA GLU A 700 -8.74 40.57 11.22
C GLU A 700 -9.51 39.54 10.39
N CYS A 701 -9.85 38.39 10.98
CA CYS A 701 -10.73 37.40 10.35
C CYS A 701 -11.65 36.76 11.40
N ILE A 702 -12.60 35.94 10.95
CA ILE A 702 -13.63 35.32 11.79
C ILE A 702 -13.33 33.82 11.90
N PRO A 703 -12.85 33.33 13.06
CA PRO A 703 -12.68 31.90 13.26
C PRO A 703 -14.02 31.25 13.62
N PHE A 704 -14.33 30.11 12.99
CA PHE A 704 -15.61 29.42 13.22
C PHE A 704 -15.49 28.01 13.78
N LEU A 705 -14.31 27.39 13.70
CA LEU A 705 -14.06 26.01 14.11
C LEU A 705 -12.99 26.00 15.21
N ASN A 706 -13.21 25.17 16.25
CA ASN A 706 -12.15 24.91 17.22
C ASN A 706 -10.97 24.24 16.51
N SER A 707 -9.74 24.58 16.94
CA SER A 707 -8.50 24.11 16.29
C SER A 707 -8.38 24.59 14.84
N THR A 708 -8.69 25.87 14.58
CA THR A 708 -8.45 26.50 13.27
C THR A 708 -6.95 26.60 13.04
N VAL A 709 -6.46 26.13 11.90
CA VAL A 709 -5.05 26.19 11.49
C VAL A 709 -4.86 27.34 10.51
N PHE A 710 -3.81 28.14 10.70
CA PHE A 710 -3.37 29.18 9.77
C PHE A 710 -2.11 28.68 9.06
N GLU A 711 -2.28 28.03 7.91
CA GLU A 711 -1.14 27.62 7.10
C GLU A 711 -0.63 28.79 6.27
N ALA A 712 0.70 28.89 6.14
CA ALA A 712 1.35 29.96 5.40
C ALA A 712 2.26 29.39 4.31
N PHE A 713 2.35 30.13 3.21
CA PHE A 713 3.17 29.81 2.06
C PHE A 713 3.88 31.08 1.58
N VAL A 714 5.12 30.93 1.11
CA VAL A 714 5.88 32.03 0.52
C VAL A 714 6.22 31.72 -0.93
N SER A 715 6.45 32.76 -1.73
CA SER A 715 6.84 32.62 -3.12
C SER A 715 7.73 33.75 -3.59
N GLY A 716 8.83 33.41 -4.27
CA GLY A 716 9.65 34.32 -5.08
C GLY A 716 9.53 34.06 -6.59
N LEU A 717 8.86 32.98 -6.99
CA LEU A 717 8.64 32.59 -8.38
C LEU A 717 7.16 32.33 -8.61
N ALA A 718 6.57 32.98 -9.62
CA ALA A 718 5.16 32.82 -9.94
C ALA A 718 4.77 31.33 -10.09
N GLY A 719 3.76 30.91 -9.34
CA GLY A 719 3.25 29.53 -9.36
C GLY A 719 4.03 28.53 -8.50
N SER A 720 5.20 28.88 -7.96
CA SER A 720 5.94 28.06 -7.01
C SER A 720 5.76 28.58 -5.59
N TRP A 721 5.00 27.83 -4.80
CA TRP A 721 4.75 28.11 -3.39
C TRP A 721 5.60 27.18 -2.54
N GLN A 722 6.35 27.75 -1.60
CA GLN A 722 7.01 27.02 -0.52
C GLN A 722 6.15 27.10 0.72
N ARG A 723 5.84 25.96 1.32
CA ARG A 723 5.14 25.90 2.60
C ARG A 723 6.03 26.42 3.72
N VAL A 724 5.45 27.10 4.69
CA VAL A 724 6.11 27.51 5.92
C VAL A 724 5.78 26.49 7.00
N ASP A 725 6.81 25.96 7.67
CA ASP A 725 6.63 24.96 8.72
C ASP A 725 6.16 25.66 10.02
N PRO A 726 5.35 25.02 10.88
CA PRO A 726 5.06 25.53 12.22
C PRO A 726 6.34 25.59 13.06
N ASP A 727 6.53 26.65 13.86
CA ASP A 727 7.70 26.77 14.74
C ASP A 727 7.75 25.61 15.75
N PRO A 728 8.80 24.75 15.72
CA PRO A 728 8.89 23.59 16.62
C PRO A 728 9.11 24.00 18.08
N ALA A 729 9.59 25.21 18.36
CA ALA A 729 9.75 25.73 19.72
C ALA A 729 8.43 26.19 20.35
N VAL A 730 7.39 26.41 19.52
CA VAL A 730 6.10 26.91 19.97
C VAL A 730 5.03 25.83 19.86
N LYS A 731 4.47 25.42 21.00
CA LYS A 731 3.37 24.44 21.01
C LYS A 731 2.16 25.01 20.27
N SER A 732 1.65 24.25 19.29
CA SER A 732 0.51 24.67 18.47
C SER A 732 0.76 25.98 17.71
N ALA A 733 2.00 26.22 17.25
CA ALA A 733 2.44 27.47 16.66
C ALA A 733 1.45 28.11 15.68
N THR A 734 0.81 27.31 14.81
CA THR A 734 -0.13 27.78 13.78
C THR A 734 -1.60 27.46 14.07
N THR A 735 -1.92 26.91 15.24
CA THR A 735 -3.27 26.43 15.57
C THR A 735 -3.92 27.29 16.66
N VAL A 736 -5.10 27.83 16.36
CA VAL A 736 -5.91 28.62 17.28
C VAL A 736 -7.04 27.79 17.89
N ALA A 737 -7.07 27.75 19.22
CA ALA A 737 -8.11 27.09 20.00
C ALA A 737 -9.28 28.02 20.35
N LEU A 738 -10.50 27.49 20.27
CA LEU A 738 -11.75 28.09 20.73
C LEU A 738 -12.40 27.18 21.79
N PRO A 739 -11.94 27.23 23.05
CA PRO A 739 -12.38 26.29 24.10
C PRO A 739 -13.89 26.29 24.34
N ALA A 740 -14.52 27.48 24.31
CA ALA A 740 -15.97 27.60 24.47
C ALA A 740 -16.74 26.78 23.43
N LEU A 741 -16.22 26.68 22.20
CA LEU A 741 -16.84 25.88 21.16
C LEU A 741 -16.67 24.37 21.42
N ALA A 742 -15.58 23.94 22.05
CA ALA A 742 -15.37 22.52 22.36
C ALA A 742 -16.38 22.00 23.41
N GLU A 743 -16.77 22.84 24.36
CA GLU A 743 -17.64 22.49 25.49
C GLU A 743 -19.14 22.57 25.16
N GLU A 744 -19.55 23.37 24.16
CA GLU A 744 -20.96 23.57 23.83
C GLU A 744 -21.49 22.59 22.77
N GLU A 745 -22.62 21.91 22.99
CA GLU A 745 -23.26 21.09 21.94
C GLU A 745 -24.01 21.90 20.86
N ARG A 746 -24.13 23.22 21.03
CA ARG A 746 -24.90 24.09 20.14
C ARG A 746 -24.23 24.27 18.78
N LEU A 747 -25.01 24.13 17.71
CA LEU A 747 -24.59 24.39 16.31
C LEU A 747 -24.86 25.82 15.84
N ILE A 748 -25.66 26.58 16.60
CA ILE A 748 -26.03 27.97 16.30
C ILE A 748 -25.56 28.87 17.45
N SER A 749 -24.78 29.90 17.13
CA SER A 749 -24.29 30.90 18.07
C SER A 749 -24.53 32.33 17.54
N ASN A 750 -24.23 33.35 18.35
CA ASN A 750 -24.35 34.77 17.99
C ASN A 750 -25.71 35.17 17.38
N LEU A 751 -26.81 34.51 17.79
CA LEU A 751 -28.14 34.83 17.31
C LEU A 751 -28.53 36.24 17.77
N LYS A 752 -28.72 37.13 16.80
CA LYS A 752 -29.16 38.51 17.00
C LYS A 752 -30.39 38.77 16.14
N ILE A 753 -31.47 39.17 16.78
CA ILE A 753 -32.73 39.53 16.12
C ILE A 753 -32.98 40.99 16.44
N GLU A 754 -32.96 41.83 15.40
CA GLU A 754 -33.09 43.28 15.54
C GLU A 754 -34.04 43.87 14.49
N PRO A 755 -35.12 44.57 14.91
CA PRO A 755 -35.60 44.73 16.29
C PRO A 755 -36.19 43.44 16.87
N ARG A 756 -36.26 43.33 18.20
CA ARG A 756 -36.84 42.13 18.89
C ARG A 756 -38.35 42.01 18.75
N THR A 757 -39.00 43.11 18.38
CA THR A 757 -40.44 43.20 18.14
C THR A 757 -40.60 43.63 16.69
N ILE A 758 -41.48 42.97 15.96
CA ILE A 758 -41.84 43.33 14.58
C ILE A 758 -43.30 43.79 14.57
N THR A 759 -43.56 44.95 13.99
CA THR A 759 -44.91 45.50 13.76
C THR A 759 -44.99 45.86 12.29
N PRO A 760 -45.33 44.92 11.41
CA PRO A 760 -45.35 45.15 9.97
C PRO A 760 -46.64 45.88 9.56
N ASP A 761 -46.86 47.09 10.09
CA ASP A 761 -48.02 47.95 9.83
C ASP A 761 -47.73 49.10 8.85
N GLY A 762 -46.49 49.22 8.38
CA GLY A 762 -46.08 50.13 7.32
C GLY A 762 -45.80 51.56 7.79
N ASP A 763 -45.63 51.78 9.10
CA ASP A 763 -45.35 53.08 9.69
C ASP A 763 -43.86 53.49 9.66
N GLY A 764 -42.99 52.60 9.17
CA GLY A 764 -41.54 52.76 9.09
C GLY A 764 -40.79 52.37 10.37
N VAL A 765 -41.49 51.92 11.42
CA VAL A 765 -40.95 51.54 12.72
C VAL A 765 -41.18 50.04 12.96
N ASN A 766 -40.10 49.28 13.14
CA ASN A 766 -40.14 47.82 13.33
C ASN A 766 -40.85 47.02 12.21
N ASP A 767 -40.97 47.59 11.01
CA ASP A 767 -41.48 46.88 9.83
C ASP A 767 -40.52 45.79 9.30
N ILE A 768 -39.22 45.99 9.54
CA ILE A 768 -38.14 45.12 9.02
C ILE A 768 -37.39 44.50 10.18
N MET A 769 -37.29 43.16 10.19
CA MET A 769 -36.54 42.41 11.20
C MET A 769 -35.34 41.72 10.58
N ASN A 770 -34.15 42.05 11.05
CA ASN A 770 -32.91 41.39 10.66
C ASN A 770 -32.62 40.25 11.64
N VAL A 771 -32.47 39.04 11.12
CA VAL A 771 -31.98 37.88 11.88
C VAL A 771 -30.56 37.59 11.44
N ARG A 772 -29.61 37.61 12.38
CA ARG A 772 -28.20 37.24 12.15
C ARG A 772 -27.81 36.14 13.11
N PHE A 773 -27.04 35.16 12.65
CA PHE A 773 -26.57 34.05 13.48
C PHE A 773 -25.32 33.42 12.86
N THR A 774 -24.58 32.68 13.66
CA THR A 774 -23.42 31.91 13.24
C THR A 774 -23.77 30.42 13.29
N VAL A 775 -23.46 29.68 12.22
CA VAL A 775 -23.46 28.21 12.23
C VAL A 775 -22.04 27.74 12.50
N VAL A 776 -21.87 26.83 13.45
CA VAL A 776 -20.57 26.29 13.87
C VAL A 776 -20.58 24.76 13.80
N LYS A 777 -19.40 24.14 13.69
CA LYS A 777 -19.21 22.66 13.66
C LYS A 777 -19.87 21.91 12.48
N VAL A 778 -20.16 22.58 11.37
CA VAL A 778 -20.78 22.01 10.17
C VAL A 778 -19.76 22.01 9.03
N SER A 779 -19.12 20.86 8.80
CA SER A 779 -18.04 20.70 7.79
C SER A 779 -18.54 20.30 6.40
N LYS A 780 -19.77 19.79 6.28
CA LYS A 780 -20.40 19.44 5.00
C LYS A 780 -21.63 20.32 4.78
N PRO A 781 -21.98 20.70 3.53
CA PRO A 781 -23.17 21.49 3.27
C PRO A 781 -24.43 20.84 3.86
N ARG A 782 -25.18 21.59 4.67
CA ARG A 782 -26.46 21.22 5.27
C ARG A 782 -27.49 22.31 4.98
N GLN A 783 -28.77 21.95 4.96
CA GLN A 783 -29.82 22.95 4.80
C GLN A 783 -29.89 23.83 6.05
N VAL A 784 -29.60 25.12 5.91
CA VAL A 784 -29.72 26.14 6.95
C VAL A 784 -30.97 26.95 6.66
N SER A 785 -31.90 26.99 7.61
CA SER A 785 -33.15 27.76 7.44
C SER A 785 -33.57 28.49 8.71
N VAL A 786 -34.07 29.71 8.54
CA VAL A 786 -34.76 30.49 9.57
C VAL A 786 -36.23 30.56 9.22
N LYS A 787 -37.08 30.07 10.12
CA LYS A 787 -38.53 30.02 9.96
C LYS A 787 -39.20 30.66 11.17
N ILE A 788 -40.19 31.50 10.91
CA ILE A 788 -41.03 32.15 11.93
C ILE A 788 -42.34 31.39 12.00
N TYR A 789 -42.74 30.98 13.19
CA TYR A 789 -44.00 30.29 13.45
C TYR A 789 -44.92 31.14 14.32
N SER A 790 -46.23 30.96 14.18
CA SER A 790 -47.23 31.49 15.10
C SER A 790 -47.13 30.77 16.45
N LEU A 791 -47.71 31.33 17.50
CA LEU A 791 -47.81 30.64 18.80
C LEU A 791 -48.64 29.35 18.74
N GLY A 792 -49.47 29.18 17.69
CA GLY A 792 -50.21 27.95 17.41
C GLY A 792 -49.39 26.88 16.67
N GLY A 793 -48.16 27.20 16.25
CA GLY A 793 -47.27 26.28 15.52
C GLY A 793 -47.36 26.38 13.99
N ASP A 794 -48.17 27.28 13.44
CA ASP A 794 -48.28 27.47 12.00
C ASP A 794 -47.08 28.24 11.45
N LEU A 795 -46.54 27.82 10.30
CA LEU A 795 -45.45 28.53 9.64
C LEU A 795 -45.95 29.88 9.08
N VAL A 796 -45.45 30.98 9.61
CA VAL A 796 -45.80 32.35 9.18
C VAL A 796 -44.90 32.80 8.03
N ARG A 797 -43.59 32.58 8.14
CA ARG A 797 -42.62 33.01 7.12
C ARG A 797 -41.35 32.18 7.16
N THR A 798 -40.74 31.96 5.98
CA THR A 798 -39.34 31.50 5.88
C THR A 798 -38.46 32.70 5.56
N VAL A 799 -37.58 33.07 6.48
CA VAL A 799 -36.70 34.26 6.42
C VAL A 799 -35.40 33.96 5.69
N TYR A 800 -34.91 32.73 5.81
CA TYR A 800 -33.70 32.25 5.14
C TYR A 800 -33.85 30.74 4.89
N SER A 801 -33.37 30.24 3.75
CA SER A 801 -33.35 28.81 3.45
C SER A 801 -32.40 28.49 2.30
N GLN A 802 -31.17 28.09 2.62
CA GLN A 802 -30.16 27.69 1.63
C GLN A 802 -29.26 26.58 2.22
N ALA A 803 -28.60 25.82 1.34
CA ALA A 803 -27.55 24.91 1.78
C ALA A 803 -26.30 25.70 2.17
N GLY A 804 -25.71 25.38 3.33
CA GLY A 804 -24.54 26.08 3.86
C GLY A 804 -23.75 25.24 4.86
N THR A 805 -22.53 25.66 5.14
CA THR A 805 -21.60 25.06 6.10
C THR A 805 -21.48 25.96 7.34
N THR A 806 -20.43 25.77 8.13
CA THR A 806 -20.05 26.74 9.15
C THR A 806 -19.79 28.13 8.56
N GLY A 807 -20.33 29.18 9.20
CA GLY A 807 -20.24 30.57 8.71
C GLY A 807 -21.24 31.51 9.38
N ASN A 808 -21.24 32.78 8.97
CA ASN A 808 -22.20 33.79 9.41
C ASN A 808 -23.36 33.90 8.40
N TYR A 809 -24.57 33.94 8.92
CA TYR A 809 -25.81 33.96 8.15
C TYR A 809 -26.67 35.14 8.54
N SER A 810 -27.40 35.68 7.56
CA SER A 810 -28.37 36.75 7.78
C SER A 810 -29.61 36.58 6.91
N GLY A 811 -30.78 36.93 7.43
CA GLY A 811 -32.03 37.05 6.67
C GLY A 811 -32.87 38.23 7.14
N ILE A 812 -33.79 38.67 6.28
CA ILE A 812 -34.65 39.87 6.45
C ILE A 812 -36.13 39.52 6.26
#